data_AF-A0A836JIJ3-F1
#
_entry.id   AF-A0A836JIJ3-F1
#
_cell.length_a   1.000
_cell.length_b   1.000
_cell.length_c   1.000
_cell.angle_alpha   90.00
_cell.angle_beta   90.00
_cell.angle_gamma   90.00
#
_symmetry.space_group_name_H-M   'P 1'
#
loop_
_entity.id
_entity.type
_entity.pdbx_description
1 polymer ?
#
loop_
_entity_poly.entity_id
_entity_poly.type
_entity_poly.pdbx_seq_one_letter_code
_entity_poly.pdbx_strand_id
1 'polypeptide(L)'
;MYIFFNVLDKMAEIKNTLGWIDYLVIALMLCISIGIGIYHQFSGKHKKTVEEYFIANRSMSVIPVAIALVATFLSGSGLLGLSAEIYIYGTQIVAINLSFLLATAITCYGFLPVFYKLQATSAYEYLERRFGVKTRIVASFVYWLQQLFHSGVVLYGPSLALETTTGISKTISITAVGLVCAFYSSIGGIKTVILTDVFQSLLIFIAVLLIIGIAANDVGGLGQIWEIARQGQRLEFDNIDLDPTVRHTWWSLLLGGLCSYLILVGINQAQVQRMLTVKNMQASQRAMWLSLPILMFLWVTICFSGLAIYSKYYNCDPLLEKRITSSDMIMPLYVMEMMSNIPGLPGLFIAGIFSASLSTVSAALNSLAAVTLEDYLKPLYKKYNGHELSPIKSTSIVKVLAFMIGIISIVLAFLSQFVGGLAQATITILGIVGSPLLGIFTLGMATESATEGGAIVGALTSFSFLCWIAFGHPRPVPPKLPTTIEGCDKNSTNITMSIVQNVMNFSKSNNDNSYFYLYRISYMWYSLLGFLITFLVGLLISNLSRLFTQNQNSELDTNLFFPVIARRIRCRQCNNIENEENFPLDRTCSFSNVIHEKEDAVHKICTKYHEIISDVNLLCNTFSSEIFMFFQSNSCKKSSLCIIITECYEMTEINTLGWFDYLVIAIMLCISTAIGIYYRFSGGHQKTMEEYFIANRSMSILPVAIAMMASHLSALAFLGISAENYIYGTQIIGINLGYFLSIPILCYGFIPVFFKLQATSIYEYLGKRFGVRVKMMASFAYWIQQVLYSGLVLYAPSLALEATTGISKTISIVIIGSVCAFYSSIGGIKAVLITDVFQSLLMFASVLLIIGTAANDAGGLDQIWEIARQGQRIEFDSIDLDPTVRHTWWSLTLGGLCIFLTLMGVNQVQIQRILTLKNMQAAQRAVWLCCPIINLLLIIICFSGLAIYSRYYNCDPFLEKRITSPDMLMPLYVMDTMSNISGLAGLFIAGIFSAGLSTISAVLNSLAAVTLEDYLKPLYRKCIGDELSPATSISIAKVLVFTFGIISIVLAFLVQFLDELLQTFYTISGIIGGPLLGIFTLGMGTESATEGGAITGALITFSFLLWIVFGQPRPIPPKLPTTIKGCNNVNMTMSDLQLSFFKRIDDSSYFYLYRISYMWYSPIGLLMTFILGLLVSNLSRLFIKNQNDELDTNLFFPMIARRIRHRRHNNKKNKENPLLNRRYSHSDEKDDTDKIYTKL
;
A
#
# COMPACT_ATOMS: atom_id res chain seq x y z
N MET A 1 35.74 -20.20 23.90
CA MET A 1 34.84 -19.06 23.57
C MET A 1 35.60 -17.79 23.24
N TYR A 2 36.21 -17.04 24.18
CA TYR A 2 36.79 -15.72 23.85
C TYR A 2 37.77 -15.72 22.65
N ILE A 3 38.69 -16.68 22.57
CA ILE A 3 39.58 -16.86 21.40
C ILE A 3 38.81 -17.26 20.13
N PHE A 4 37.75 -18.06 20.25
CA PHE A 4 36.92 -18.48 19.11
C PHE A 4 36.10 -17.30 18.55
N PHE A 5 35.62 -16.39 19.41
CA PHE A 5 35.00 -15.14 18.98
C PHE A 5 36.02 -14.17 18.37
N ASN A 6 37.19 -13.95 18.99
CA ASN A 6 38.24 -13.13 18.36
C ASN A 6 38.76 -13.71 17.03
N VAL A 7 38.75 -15.04 16.83
CA VAL A 7 39.10 -15.66 15.55
C VAL A 7 37.98 -15.49 14.52
N LEU A 8 36.71 -15.50 14.96
CA LEU A 8 35.57 -15.16 14.08
C LEU A 8 35.59 -13.68 13.69
N ASP A 9 35.79 -12.76 14.64
CA ASP A 9 35.89 -11.32 14.36
C ASP A 9 37.08 -11.02 13.43
N LYS A 10 38.27 -11.61 13.66
CA LYS A 10 39.40 -11.49 12.72
C LYS A 10 39.16 -12.15 11.36
N MET A 11 38.42 -13.25 11.29
CA MET A 11 38.02 -13.83 9.99
C MET A 11 36.94 -13.01 9.28
N ALA A 12 36.20 -12.17 10.01
CA ALA A 12 35.22 -11.25 9.45
C ALA A 12 35.87 -9.97 8.92
N GLU A 13 36.83 -9.40 9.66
CA GLU A 13 37.77 -8.35 9.22
C GLU A 13 38.41 -8.76 7.88
N ILE A 14 38.97 -9.98 7.80
CA ILE A 14 39.63 -10.53 6.59
C ILE A 14 38.61 -10.98 5.51
N LYS A 15 37.32 -10.63 5.60
CA LYS A 15 36.33 -10.94 4.54
C LYS A 15 35.28 -9.87 4.23
N ASN A 16 35.27 -8.72 4.91
CA ASN A 16 34.13 -7.79 4.92
C ASN A 16 32.80 -8.52 5.10
N THR A 17 32.78 -9.31 6.18
CA THR A 17 31.59 -9.94 6.72
C THR A 17 31.44 -9.55 8.18
N LEU A 18 30.60 -10.25 8.94
CA LEU A 18 30.14 -9.83 10.26
C LEU A 18 30.97 -10.21 11.47
N GLY A 19 30.94 -9.31 12.45
CA GLY A 19 31.18 -9.67 13.85
C GLY A 19 29.96 -10.36 14.50
N TRP A 20 30.12 -10.79 15.75
CA TRP A 20 29.07 -11.51 16.48
C TRP A 20 28.07 -10.60 17.22
N ILE A 21 28.47 -9.38 17.58
CA ILE A 21 27.59 -8.35 18.20
C ILE A 21 26.37 -8.13 17.29
N ASP A 22 26.63 -8.27 16.01
CA ASP A 22 25.72 -8.23 14.90
C ASP A 22 24.72 -9.37 14.98
N TYR A 23 25.22 -10.60 14.96
CA TYR A 23 24.41 -11.80 15.10
C TYR A 23 23.58 -11.84 16.40
N LEU A 24 23.90 -11.02 17.39
CA LEU A 24 23.16 -10.95 18.65
C LEU A 24 21.83 -10.18 18.53
N VAL A 25 21.68 -9.20 17.63
CA VAL A 25 20.54 -8.25 17.72
C VAL A 25 19.65 -8.23 16.47
N ILE A 26 20.07 -8.92 15.42
CA ILE A 26 19.31 -10.11 15.00
C ILE A 26 18.56 -10.73 16.19
N ALA A 27 19.25 -11.49 17.05
CA ALA A 27 18.62 -12.54 17.81
C ALA A 27 17.74 -11.97 18.92
N LEU A 28 18.18 -10.87 19.54
CA LEU A 28 17.41 -10.07 20.50
C LEU A 28 16.07 -9.66 19.89
N MET A 29 16.10 -9.27 18.62
CA MET A 29 14.92 -8.90 17.92
C MET A 29 14.05 -10.12 17.55
N LEU A 30 14.63 -11.31 17.31
CA LEU A 30 13.97 -12.63 17.06
C LEU A 30 13.23 -13.10 18.31
N CYS A 31 13.87 -12.93 19.45
CA CYS A 31 13.37 -13.43 20.71
C CYS A 31 12.20 -12.60 21.19
N ILE A 32 12.28 -11.28 21.06
CA ILE A 32 11.22 -10.39 21.45
C ILE A 32 10.16 -10.31 20.33
N SER A 33 10.51 -10.53 19.05
CA SER A 33 9.59 -11.01 18.00
C SER A 33 8.61 -12.03 18.56
N ILE A 34 9.18 -13.10 19.10
CA ILE A 34 8.49 -14.26 19.64
C ILE A 34 8.16 -14.06 21.13
N GLY A 35 8.28 -12.84 21.65
CA GLY A 35 7.86 -12.50 23.02
C GLY A 35 6.36 -12.26 23.14
N ILE A 36 5.68 -11.94 22.04
CA ILE A 36 4.50 -11.05 22.06
C ILE A 36 3.18 -11.84 22.01
N GLY A 37 3.22 -13.17 22.18
CA GLY A 37 1.99 -13.96 22.18
C GLY A 37 2.04 -15.45 21.89
N ILE A 38 2.78 -16.32 22.59
CA ILE A 38 3.56 -16.23 23.83
C ILE A 38 2.85 -15.40 24.92
N TYR A 39 3.42 -14.31 25.47
CA TYR A 39 2.92 -13.66 26.70
C TYR A 39 1.39 -13.40 26.63
N HIS A 40 0.92 -13.10 25.44
CA HIS A 40 -0.45 -12.81 25.11
C HIS A 40 -1.42 -13.96 24.86
N GLN A 41 -0.99 -15.04 24.18
CA GLN A 41 -1.89 -16.14 23.79
C GLN A 41 -2.14 -17.01 25.00
N PHE A 42 -1.11 -17.13 25.84
CA PHE A 42 -1.18 -17.83 27.10
C PHE A 42 -2.01 -17.07 28.13
N SER A 43 -1.71 -15.78 28.37
CA SER A 43 -2.38 -15.05 29.45
C SER A 43 -3.90 -14.82 29.18
N GLY A 44 -4.35 -15.00 27.93
CA GLY A 44 -5.68 -14.73 27.41
C GLY A 44 -6.92 -15.33 28.10
N LYS A 45 -7.48 -14.65 29.10
CA LYS A 45 -8.50 -15.19 30.03
C LYS A 45 -9.91 -15.50 29.48
N HIS A 46 -10.23 -15.27 28.21
CA HIS A 46 -11.54 -15.64 27.65
C HIS A 46 -11.46 -16.52 26.41
N LYS A 47 -12.63 -17.08 26.06
CA LYS A 47 -12.87 -18.21 25.15
C LYS A 47 -12.13 -18.07 23.83
N LYS A 48 -12.05 -19.16 23.07
CA LYS A 48 -11.56 -19.15 21.70
C LYS A 48 -12.50 -19.97 20.76
N THR A 49 -13.35 -19.36 19.89
CA THR A 49 -14.19 -19.97 18.78
C THR A 49 -14.13 -19.50 17.18
N VAL A 50 -14.66 -18.36 16.59
CA VAL A 50 -14.24 -17.20 15.60
C VAL A 50 -13.94 -15.73 16.05
N GLU A 51 -14.89 -14.81 16.39
CA GLU A 51 -14.77 -13.41 16.90
C GLU A 51 -13.80 -13.12 18.09
N GLU A 52 -12.71 -13.86 18.21
CA GLU A 52 -11.50 -13.46 18.90
C GLU A 52 -10.27 -14.00 18.18
N TYR A 53 -10.36 -15.13 17.45
CA TYR A 53 -9.43 -15.23 16.33
C TYR A 53 -9.77 -13.98 15.46
N PHE A 54 -10.94 -13.67 14.88
CA PHE A 54 -11.01 -12.87 13.62
C PHE A 54 -11.21 -11.30 13.54
N ILE A 55 -11.48 -10.54 14.62
CA ILE A 55 -12.36 -9.31 14.66
C ILE A 55 -12.00 -7.88 15.37
N ALA A 56 -11.54 -7.34 16.57
CA ALA A 56 -10.80 -7.59 17.88
C ALA A 56 -11.18 -7.47 19.52
N ASN A 57 -12.24 -7.71 20.45
CA ASN A 57 -13.80 -8.03 20.68
C ASN A 57 -15.27 -7.34 20.31
N ARG A 58 -15.93 -6.07 19.98
CA ARG A 58 -15.82 -4.54 19.57
C ARG A 58 -15.11 -3.33 20.43
N SER A 59 -13.83 -2.81 20.38
CA SER A 59 -13.30 -1.84 21.47
C SER A 59 -12.05 -0.85 21.55
N MET A 60 -11.29 -0.41 20.55
CA MET A 60 -10.09 0.48 20.75
C MET A 60 -10.23 1.71 21.71
N SER A 61 -9.12 2.11 22.33
CA SER A 61 -8.88 3.00 23.51
C SER A 61 -8.61 4.51 23.33
N VAL A 62 -8.55 5.27 24.45
CA VAL A 62 -8.63 6.75 24.47
C VAL A 62 -7.62 7.51 23.59
N ILE A 63 -6.35 7.07 23.46
CA ILE A 63 -5.22 7.91 23.00
C ILE A 63 -4.70 7.63 21.52
N PRO A 64 -3.46 7.26 21.08
CA PRO A 64 -3.01 6.02 20.35
C PRO A 64 -3.24 5.24 18.97
N VAL A 65 -4.00 5.51 17.87
CA VAL A 65 -4.49 4.41 16.91
C VAL A 65 -4.11 4.36 15.43
N ALA A 66 -2.89 4.70 15.07
CA ALA A 66 -2.78 5.77 14.16
C ALA A 66 -1.79 5.73 13.07
N ILE A 67 -0.55 5.88 13.50
CA ILE A 67 0.48 5.49 12.62
C ILE A 67 0.26 4.04 12.31
N ALA A 68 -0.49 3.25 13.11
CA ALA A 68 -1.27 2.08 12.68
C ALA A 68 -2.13 2.19 11.42
N LEU A 69 -1.79 3.07 10.50
CA LEU A 69 -1.96 2.88 9.10
C LEU A 69 -0.76 3.17 8.17
N VAL A 70 0.46 3.54 8.51
CA VAL A 70 1.51 4.00 7.57
C VAL A 70 2.20 2.92 6.73
N ALA A 71 2.50 1.82 7.38
CA ALA A 71 3.40 0.76 6.98
C ALA A 71 3.01 -0.62 6.45
N THR A 72 1.88 -0.86 5.84
CA THR A 72 1.85 -1.55 4.53
C THR A 72 1.81 -0.37 3.58
N PHE A 73 2.75 0.55 3.73
CA PHE A 73 3.96 0.57 2.91
C PHE A 73 5.25 -0.13 3.41
N LEU A 74 5.28 -0.87 4.51
CA LEU A 74 6.46 -1.38 5.25
C LEU A 74 6.63 -2.85 5.55
N SER A 75 7.88 -3.32 5.58
CA SER A 75 8.61 -3.62 4.36
C SER A 75 10.16 -3.73 4.40
N GLY A 76 10.89 -4.61 3.67
CA GLY A 76 12.39 -4.80 3.64
C GLY A 76 13.23 -5.22 2.35
N SER A 77 13.72 -4.32 1.43
CA SER A 77 14.16 -4.41 -0.02
C SER A 77 13.46 -3.59 -1.14
N GLY A 78 12.30 -2.99 -0.90
CA GLY A 78 11.62 -1.84 -1.51
C GLY A 78 12.34 -0.51 -1.25
N LEU A 79 13.60 -0.75 -0.97
CA LEU A 79 14.66 0.07 -0.50
C LEU A 79 15.98 -0.40 -1.13
N LEU A 80 15.93 -1.34 -2.08
CA LEU A 80 16.90 -1.53 -3.14
C LEU A 80 16.29 -1.84 -4.52
N GLY A 81 15.01 -1.59 -4.75
CA GLY A 81 14.56 -1.48 -6.14
C GLY A 81 13.84 -0.18 -6.49
N LEU A 82 13.26 0.50 -5.50
CA LEU A 82 12.47 1.72 -5.59
C LEU A 82 13.30 2.80 -6.13
N SER A 83 14.11 3.33 -5.25
CA SER A 83 15.18 4.15 -5.69
C SER A 83 16.19 3.37 -6.52
N ALA A 84 15.97 2.10 -6.95
CA ALA A 84 16.64 1.55 -8.14
C ALA A 84 16.26 2.27 -9.42
N GLU A 85 15.21 3.08 -9.36
CA GLU A 85 14.97 4.19 -10.27
C GLU A 85 16.07 5.29 -10.20
N ILE A 86 16.99 5.38 -9.22
CA ILE A 86 17.51 6.69 -8.78
C ILE A 86 19.02 6.98 -8.83
N TYR A 87 19.87 5.98 -8.73
CA TYR A 87 20.95 5.95 -9.70
C TYR A 87 20.19 5.91 -11.03
N ILE A 88 19.53 4.79 -11.29
CA ILE A 88 19.54 4.27 -12.64
C ILE A 88 18.75 5.14 -13.64
N TYR A 89 17.60 5.65 -13.23
CA TYR A 89 16.52 6.11 -14.11
C TYR A 89 15.89 7.53 -13.88
N GLY A 90 15.83 8.22 -12.70
CA GLY A 90 15.06 9.51 -12.54
C GLY A 90 15.15 10.44 -11.30
N THR A 91 14.42 11.58 -11.35
CA THR A 91 14.44 12.76 -10.40
C THR A 91 13.11 13.09 -9.71
N GLN A 92 12.12 12.23 -9.76
CA GLN A 92 10.91 12.76 -10.31
C GLN A 92 9.67 12.89 -9.40
N ILE A 93 9.51 12.13 -8.33
CA ILE A 93 8.21 11.54 -7.98
C ILE A 93 7.49 12.21 -6.80
N VAL A 94 7.63 13.54 -6.67
CA VAL A 94 7.77 14.21 -5.38
C VAL A 94 6.53 14.74 -4.63
N ALA A 95 5.25 14.92 -5.00
CA ALA A 95 4.15 14.55 -5.90
C ALA A 95 3.75 13.24 -6.63
N ILE A 96 4.13 12.05 -6.15
CA ILE A 96 3.17 10.91 -6.01
C ILE A 96 2.45 10.96 -4.65
N ASN A 97 2.61 12.12 -4.03
CA ASN A 97 3.06 12.35 -2.68
C ASN A 97 2.51 13.63 -2.09
N LEU A 98 2.56 14.71 -2.86
CA LEU A 98 1.58 15.78 -2.83
C LEU A 98 0.38 15.34 -3.73
N SER A 99 0.33 14.02 -4.00
CA SER A 99 -0.58 13.15 -4.75
C SER A 99 -1.06 11.94 -3.90
N PHE A 100 -0.48 11.70 -2.70
CA PHE A 100 -0.93 10.75 -1.65
C PHE A 100 -1.99 11.16 -0.53
N LEU A 101 -3.16 11.78 -0.78
CA LEU A 101 -4.16 12.13 0.29
C LEU A 101 -5.56 12.16 -0.27
N LEU A 102 -5.70 12.71 -1.45
CA LEU A 102 -6.83 12.72 -2.35
C LEU A 102 -8.15 11.87 -2.21
N ALA A 103 -8.59 10.77 -1.55
CA ALA A 103 -8.40 9.73 -0.49
C ALA A 103 -8.89 9.90 0.97
N THR A 104 -8.06 10.32 1.91
CA THR A 104 -8.50 11.37 2.85
C THR A 104 -9.46 12.38 2.18
N ALA A 105 -9.47 12.45 0.84
CA ALA A 105 -10.52 12.87 -0.09
C ALA A 105 -11.37 11.90 -1.02
N ILE A 106 -11.48 10.55 -0.98
CA ILE A 106 -12.80 9.82 -1.24
C ILE A 106 -13.24 8.64 -0.30
N THR A 107 -12.59 8.18 0.80
CA THR A 107 -13.21 7.15 1.72
C THR A 107 -13.62 7.86 2.92
N CYS A 108 -12.77 8.70 3.50
CA CYS A 108 -13.04 9.23 4.81
C CYS A 108 -14.55 9.50 5.11
N TYR A 109 -15.28 10.24 4.27
CA TYR A 109 -16.76 10.35 4.22
C TYR A 109 -17.47 9.76 2.97
N GLY A 110 -17.04 8.63 2.47
CA GLY A 110 -16.75 8.49 1.05
C GLY A 110 -17.26 7.24 0.42
N PHE A 111 -16.39 6.28 0.09
CA PHE A 111 -16.81 4.94 0.47
C PHE A 111 -16.89 4.78 1.99
N LEU A 112 -17.42 5.75 2.75
CA LEU A 112 -17.70 5.66 4.17
C LEU A 112 -18.87 6.53 4.75
N PRO A 113 -19.95 6.96 4.03
CA PRO A 113 -21.35 6.36 4.18
C PRO A 113 -22.18 5.41 3.05
N VAL A 114 -22.38 4.04 2.63
CA VAL A 114 -22.18 2.43 2.72
C VAL A 114 -21.48 1.42 3.79
N PHE A 115 -20.24 0.84 3.65
CA PHE A 115 -19.46 -0.17 4.46
C PHE A 115 -19.52 -0.11 6.02
N TYR A 116 -20.04 0.95 6.63
CA TYR A 116 -20.31 0.97 8.05
C TYR A 116 -21.74 0.57 8.40
N LYS A 117 -22.60 0.24 7.42
CA LYS A 117 -24.05 0.03 7.59
C LYS A 117 -24.66 -1.37 7.47
N LEU A 118 -23.89 -2.40 7.19
CA LEU A 118 -24.41 -3.60 6.56
C LEU A 118 -24.95 -4.62 7.57
N GLN A 119 -24.12 -5.62 7.89
CA GLN A 119 -24.08 -6.46 9.11
C GLN A 119 -22.84 -7.36 9.04
N ALA A 120 -22.47 -7.74 7.82
CA ALA A 120 -21.39 -8.60 7.44
C ALA A 120 -20.10 -8.30 8.19
N THR A 121 -19.45 -9.27 8.83
CA THR A 121 -18.14 -9.19 9.50
C THR A 121 -16.97 -8.70 8.61
N SER A 122 -17.28 -8.40 7.36
CA SER A 122 -16.63 -9.07 6.27
C SER A 122 -17.09 -8.43 4.99
N ALA A 123 -16.22 -8.13 4.05
CA ALA A 123 -16.57 -7.48 2.79
C ALA A 123 -17.44 -8.25 1.81
N TYR A 124 -16.91 -9.18 0.99
CA TYR A 124 -17.54 -9.95 -0.10
C TYR A 124 -18.92 -10.58 0.16
N GLU A 125 -19.78 -10.10 1.03
CA GLU A 125 -21.19 -10.46 1.01
C GLU A 125 -21.94 -9.78 -0.16
N TYR A 126 -21.25 -9.75 -1.28
CA TYR A 126 -21.38 -9.00 -2.52
C TYR A 126 -22.07 -9.75 -3.64
N LEU A 127 -22.74 -10.81 -3.23
CA LEU A 127 -22.77 -12.02 -4.01
C LEU A 127 -24.21 -12.54 -4.22
N GLU A 128 -25.01 -13.15 -3.31
CA GLU A 128 -24.73 -13.45 -1.91
C GLU A 128 -24.36 -12.16 -1.20
N ARG A 129 -25.03 -11.00 -1.37
CA ARG A 129 -26.49 -10.74 -1.52
C ARG A 129 -27.09 -10.18 -2.87
N ARG A 130 -26.65 -10.58 -4.09
CA ARG A 130 -27.16 -10.10 -5.42
C ARG A 130 -27.55 -11.00 -6.64
N PHE A 131 -27.15 -12.25 -6.94
CA PHE A 131 -27.56 -12.97 -8.21
C PHE A 131 -27.78 -14.55 -8.22
N GLY A 132 -26.98 -15.48 -8.85
CA GLY A 132 -26.84 -16.91 -8.41
C GLY A 132 -25.43 -17.64 -8.37
N VAL A 133 -24.73 -17.73 -7.21
CA VAL A 133 -23.32 -18.19 -6.87
C VAL A 133 -22.28 -18.54 -7.99
N LYS A 134 -22.14 -17.81 -9.11
CA LYS A 134 -21.72 -18.39 -10.42
C LYS A 134 -20.41 -19.12 -10.72
N THR A 135 -19.32 -18.51 -11.11
CA THR A 135 -18.61 -17.83 -10.08
C THR A 135 -18.70 -18.61 -8.75
N ARG A 136 -18.35 -19.92 -8.77
CA ARG A 136 -18.44 -20.93 -7.68
C ARG A 136 -19.71 -21.79 -7.52
N ILE A 137 -20.37 -22.12 -8.62
CA ILE A 137 -21.26 -23.28 -8.79
C ILE A 137 -21.07 -23.93 -10.18
N VAL A 138 -20.67 -23.14 -11.17
CA VAL A 138 -19.94 -23.57 -12.37
C VAL A 138 -18.47 -23.14 -12.18
N ALA A 139 -17.80 -22.57 -13.18
CA ALA A 139 -16.43 -22.03 -13.06
C ALA A 139 -16.29 -21.10 -11.84
N SER A 140 -15.16 -21.22 -11.13
CA SER A 140 -15.16 -20.99 -9.66
C SER A 140 -13.95 -20.23 -9.09
N PHE A 141 -12.98 -19.87 -9.94
CA PHE A 141 -11.52 -19.66 -9.55
C PHE A 141 -9.74 -17.43 -10.52
N VAL A 142 -9.99 -16.07 -10.68
CA VAL A 142 -8.99 -15.01 -10.86
C VAL A 142 -8.30 -14.86 -9.50
N TYR A 143 -7.76 -15.94 -8.92
CA TYR A 143 -7.22 -16.05 -7.56
C TYR A 143 -6.56 -17.43 -7.34
N TRP A 144 -6.43 -17.86 -6.08
CA TRP A 144 -5.75 -19.11 -5.73
C TRP A 144 -4.27 -18.88 -5.94
N LEU A 145 -3.74 -19.60 -6.93
CA LEU A 145 -2.46 -19.46 -7.62
C LEU A 145 -1.70 -18.14 -7.41
N GLN A 146 -2.41 -17.00 -7.38
CA GLN A 146 -1.80 -15.72 -7.72
C GLN A 146 -1.52 -14.64 -6.68
N GLN A 147 -1.93 -14.72 -5.40
CA GLN A 147 -1.56 -13.67 -4.42
C GLN A 147 -0.26 -13.82 -3.67
N LEU A 148 -0.15 -15.03 -3.20
CA LEU A 148 0.79 -15.95 -3.77
C LEU A 148 1.86 -15.39 -4.72
N PHE A 149 1.60 -14.74 -5.87
CA PHE A 149 2.70 -14.34 -6.77
C PHE A 149 3.54 -13.18 -6.32
N HIS A 150 3.23 -12.55 -5.18
CA HIS A 150 4.01 -11.38 -4.83
C HIS A 150 4.02 -10.99 -3.36
N SER A 151 3.15 -11.52 -2.52
CA SER A 151 3.72 -11.95 -1.25
C SER A 151 4.86 -12.88 -1.59
N GLY A 152 4.64 -13.79 -2.54
CA GLY A 152 5.60 -14.43 -3.44
C GLY A 152 6.92 -13.72 -3.71
N VAL A 153 6.90 -12.40 -3.83
CA VAL A 153 7.98 -11.57 -4.30
C VAL A 153 8.85 -11.17 -3.11
N VAL A 154 8.34 -11.28 -1.90
CA VAL A 154 8.66 -10.32 -0.87
C VAL A 154 9.51 -10.72 0.36
N LEU A 155 10.02 -11.93 0.40
CA LEU A 155 11.19 -12.30 1.16
C LEU A 155 12.46 -12.03 0.37
N TYR A 156 12.37 -11.84 -0.96
CA TYR A 156 13.54 -12.05 -1.78
C TYR A 156 14.85 -11.33 -1.43
N GLY A 157 15.01 -10.02 -1.65
CA GLY A 157 16.14 -9.15 -1.26
C GLY A 157 16.85 -9.31 0.09
N PRO A 158 16.25 -9.88 1.16
CA PRO A 158 17.05 -10.43 2.25
C PRO A 158 17.46 -11.92 2.18
N SER A 159 17.46 -12.55 1.03
CA SER A 159 18.54 -13.48 0.67
C SER A 159 19.64 -12.80 -0.14
N LEU A 160 19.36 -11.64 -0.78
CA LEU A 160 20.34 -10.93 -1.62
C LEU A 160 21.54 -10.45 -0.83
N ALA A 161 21.42 -10.25 0.49
CA ALA A 161 22.63 -10.21 1.31
C ALA A 161 22.99 -11.41 2.12
N LEU A 162 22.12 -12.41 2.37
CA LEU A 162 22.71 -13.65 2.93
C LEU A 162 23.80 -14.11 1.95
N GLU A 163 23.55 -13.86 0.67
CA GLU A 163 24.53 -13.56 -0.37
C GLU A 163 25.48 -12.36 -0.10
N THR A 164 25.22 -11.10 -0.53
CA THR A 164 26.21 -9.99 -0.56
C THR A 164 27.02 -9.67 0.70
N THR A 165 26.55 -9.90 1.93
CA THR A 165 27.25 -9.34 3.12
C THR A 165 27.77 -10.37 4.15
N THR A 166 27.52 -11.68 3.99
CA THR A 166 28.32 -12.80 4.56
C THR A 166 28.57 -13.97 3.61
N GLY A 167 27.90 -14.05 2.45
CA GLY A 167 28.08 -15.11 1.46
C GLY A 167 27.33 -16.43 1.72
N ILE A 168 26.51 -16.54 2.76
CA ILE A 168 25.69 -17.74 3.00
C ILE A 168 24.58 -17.87 1.93
N SER A 169 24.45 -19.05 1.33
CA SER A 169 23.62 -19.25 0.12
C SER A 169 22.16 -18.79 0.23
N LYS A 170 21.65 -18.21 -0.86
CA LYS A 170 20.25 -17.74 -1.00
C LYS A 170 19.19 -18.77 -0.58
N THR A 171 19.47 -20.06 -0.53
CA THR A 171 18.50 -21.13 -0.20
C THR A 171 18.35 -21.44 1.30
N ILE A 172 19.46 -21.52 2.04
CA ILE A 172 19.44 -21.58 3.53
C ILE A 172 18.72 -20.35 4.03
N SER A 173 19.09 -19.24 3.38
CA SER A 173 18.39 -17.98 3.50
C SER A 173 16.91 -18.17 3.36
N ILE A 174 16.52 -18.68 2.20
CA ILE A 174 15.12 -18.86 1.86
C ILE A 174 14.35 -19.56 2.99
N THR A 175 14.91 -20.66 3.46
CA THR A 175 14.15 -21.66 4.21
C THR A 175 14.12 -21.45 5.71
N ALA A 176 15.17 -20.92 6.36
CA ALA A 176 15.10 -20.60 7.79
C ALA A 176 13.98 -19.60 8.11
N VAL A 177 13.51 -18.91 7.07
CA VAL A 177 13.06 -17.54 7.14
C VAL A 177 11.63 -17.38 6.68
N GLY A 178 11.31 -18.12 5.63
CA GLY A 178 10.53 -19.33 5.89
C GLY A 178 9.86 -19.49 7.25
N LEU A 179 10.63 -19.73 8.31
CA LEU A 179 10.16 -20.65 9.34
C LEU A 179 9.99 -20.11 10.74
N VAL A 180 10.81 -19.19 11.27
CA VAL A 180 10.47 -18.67 12.61
C VAL A 180 9.26 -17.75 12.54
N CYS A 181 9.14 -17.03 11.44
CA CYS A 181 7.92 -16.32 11.12
C CYS A 181 6.79 -17.30 10.87
N ALA A 182 7.04 -18.44 10.20
CA ALA A 182 6.00 -19.46 10.09
C ALA A 182 5.50 -19.85 11.48
N PHE A 183 6.46 -20.36 12.23
CA PHE A 183 6.27 -21.11 13.44
C PHE A 183 5.48 -20.34 14.46
N TYR A 184 5.83 -19.09 14.69
CA TYR A 184 5.30 -18.42 15.85
C TYR A 184 3.99 -17.67 15.47
N SER A 185 3.70 -17.51 14.16
CA SER A 185 2.54 -16.79 13.65
C SER A 185 1.24 -17.42 14.13
N SER A 186 1.29 -18.78 14.42
CA SER A 186 -0.13 -20.86 15.90
C SER A 186 -0.66 -20.94 17.43
N ILE A 187 0.00 -20.37 18.43
CA ILE A 187 -0.52 -19.46 19.47
C ILE A 187 -1.59 -18.37 18.96
N GLY A 188 -1.56 -17.01 19.11
CA GLY A 188 -2.45 -15.98 18.38
C GLY A 188 -3.90 -15.43 18.83
N GLY A 189 -4.49 -14.36 18.13
CA GLY A 189 -5.86 -13.61 17.94
C GLY A 189 -6.07 -12.65 16.69
N ILE A 190 -6.98 -11.64 16.62
CA ILE A 190 -6.92 -10.47 15.66
C ILE A 190 -6.56 -9.15 16.34
N LYS A 191 -6.27 -9.23 17.62
CA LYS A 191 -5.88 -8.24 18.59
C LYS A 191 -4.36 -8.14 18.93
N THR A 192 -3.45 -9.10 18.64
CA THR A 192 -1.92 -9.25 18.49
C THR A 192 -1.23 -9.45 16.89
N VAL A 193 -0.79 -8.66 15.81
CA VAL A 193 -1.20 -7.81 14.59
C VAL A 193 -1.30 -6.18 14.49
N ILE A 194 -1.19 -5.29 15.53
CA ILE A 194 -1.51 -3.82 15.70
C ILE A 194 -0.69 -3.06 16.77
N LEU A 195 -0.43 -3.65 17.93
CA LEU A 195 0.47 -3.19 19.01
C LEU A 195 2.00 -3.11 18.67
N THR A 196 2.75 -4.21 18.36
CA THR A 196 4.17 -4.38 17.92
C THR A 196 4.53 -3.41 16.87
N ASP A 197 3.59 -2.70 16.31
CA ASP A 197 3.72 -1.44 15.67
C ASP A 197 4.70 -0.67 16.52
N VAL A 198 4.41 -0.41 17.80
CA VAL A 198 5.31 0.27 18.72
C VAL A 198 6.56 -0.58 19.15
N PHE A 199 7.06 -1.44 18.24
CA PHE A 199 8.24 -2.33 18.21
C PHE A 199 8.68 -2.56 16.74
N GLN A 200 7.88 -2.32 15.70
CA GLN A 200 8.37 -2.43 14.32
C GLN A 200 7.90 -1.41 13.32
N SER A 201 7.52 -0.30 13.89
CA SER A 201 7.52 1.09 13.42
C SER A 201 8.66 2.36 13.83
N LEU A 202 9.70 2.85 14.76
CA LEU A 202 10.58 2.67 16.13
C LEU A 202 11.84 1.72 16.31
N LEU A 203 12.32 0.84 15.39
CA LEU A 203 13.65 0.33 15.12
C LEU A 203 14.32 0.55 13.66
N ILE A 204 13.77 1.36 12.70
CA ILE A 204 14.42 2.04 11.49
C ILE A 204 14.44 3.66 11.36
N PHE A 205 14.24 4.49 12.44
CA PHE A 205 14.90 5.77 12.91
C PHE A 205 15.66 5.87 14.37
N ILE A 206 16.68 5.04 14.67
CA ILE A 206 17.96 4.73 15.49
C ILE A 206 19.49 5.03 14.93
N ALA A 207 20.37 4.36 14.09
CA ALA A 207 21.01 4.79 12.73
C ALA A 207 20.48 4.06 11.39
N VAL A 208 20.01 4.52 10.18
CA VAL A 208 19.58 6.80 8.43
C VAL A 208 19.94 8.36 8.78
N LEU A 209 19.23 9.10 9.66
CA LEU A 209 19.65 10.38 10.28
C LEU A 209 21.07 10.52 10.88
N LEU A 210 21.72 9.48 11.39
CA LEU A 210 23.14 9.59 11.81
C LEU A 210 24.08 8.92 10.84
N ILE A 211 23.56 8.50 9.72
CA ILE A 211 24.35 8.12 8.58
C ILE A 211 23.58 8.74 7.41
N ILE A 212 23.29 10.07 7.32
CA ILE A 212 23.22 11.23 8.28
C ILE A 212 24.55 11.92 8.59
N GLY A 213 24.67 12.71 9.69
CA GLY A 213 25.55 13.91 9.70
C GLY A 213 26.60 14.03 10.82
N ILE A 214 27.52 15.00 10.66
CA ILE A 214 28.99 14.82 10.58
C ILE A 214 29.42 14.31 9.18
N ALA A 215 30.65 14.56 8.71
CA ALA A 215 31.58 13.57 8.08
C ALA A 215 32.77 14.24 7.36
N ALA A 216 33.92 14.33 8.02
CA ALA A 216 34.08 15.15 9.21
C ALA A 216 33.54 16.57 8.97
N ASN A 217 34.12 17.53 8.25
CA ASN A 217 35.46 17.72 7.65
C ASN A 217 36.02 16.74 6.58
N ASP A 218 35.21 15.94 5.88
CA ASP A 218 35.66 15.11 4.75
C ASP A 218 34.91 15.44 3.44
N VAL A 219 33.57 15.27 3.39
CA VAL A 219 32.79 15.61 2.15
C VAL A 219 32.13 16.99 2.26
N GLY A 220 30.85 17.22 1.90
CA GLY A 220 30.22 18.57 1.94
C GLY A 220 29.39 18.94 3.18
N GLY A 221 28.06 18.73 3.14
CA GLY A 221 27.23 18.88 4.33
C GLY A 221 25.75 18.56 4.16
N LEU A 222 24.90 19.55 4.25
CA LEU A 222 23.81 19.72 3.30
C LEU A 222 24.04 21.04 2.53
N GLY A 223 25.31 21.25 2.13
CA GLY A 223 25.79 22.37 1.32
C GLY A 223 26.79 22.02 0.20
N GLN A 224 27.02 20.73 -0.11
CA GLN A 224 27.62 20.20 -1.35
C GLN A 224 27.55 18.64 -1.37
N ILE A 225 26.88 17.93 -2.29
CA ILE A 225 26.13 18.38 -3.46
C ILE A 225 24.84 19.08 -3.08
N TRP A 226 23.70 18.63 -3.60
CA TRP A 226 22.91 19.54 -4.42
C TRP A 226 23.89 20.05 -5.53
N GLU A 227 24.99 20.78 -5.26
CA GLU A 227 25.83 21.62 -6.15
C GLU A 227 26.50 20.90 -7.31
N ILE A 228 27.17 19.83 -6.98
CA ILE A 228 28.12 19.18 -7.87
C ILE A 228 27.49 17.87 -8.45
N ALA A 229 26.22 17.58 -8.07
CA ALA A 229 25.26 16.61 -8.63
C ALA A 229 24.12 17.26 -9.41
N ARG A 230 23.89 18.53 -9.10
CA ARG A 230 23.45 19.53 -10.05
C ARG A 230 24.42 19.62 -11.22
N GLN A 231 25.73 19.81 -10.99
CA GLN A 231 26.73 19.62 -12.06
C GLN A 231 26.66 18.21 -12.63
N GLY A 232 26.12 17.30 -11.84
CA GLY A 232 25.63 16.01 -12.29
C GLY A 232 24.47 16.03 -13.30
N GLN A 233 24.19 17.18 -13.92
CA GLN A 233 23.69 17.35 -15.29
C GLN A 233 22.46 16.50 -15.62
N ARG A 234 21.63 16.25 -14.61
CA ARG A 234 20.29 15.68 -14.67
C ARG A 234 19.36 16.70 -15.39
N LEU A 235 18.84 17.76 -14.75
CA LEU A 235 17.86 17.78 -13.65
C LEU A 235 16.53 18.33 -14.28
N GLU A 236 15.78 19.19 -13.59
CA GLU A 236 14.66 20.15 -13.89
C GLU A 236 13.87 20.35 -12.56
N PHE A 237 12.91 21.27 -12.43
CA PHE A 237 11.63 20.99 -11.71
C PHE A 237 10.47 20.76 -12.71
N ASP A 238 10.79 20.27 -13.91
CA ASP A 238 10.02 20.63 -15.10
C ASP A 238 10.18 19.60 -16.22
N ASN A 239 9.70 18.36 -16.02
CA ASN A 239 9.72 17.37 -17.11
C ASN A 239 8.30 17.18 -17.63
N ILE A 240 7.50 18.25 -17.66
CA ILE A 240 6.04 18.14 -17.71
C ILE A 240 5.48 17.70 -19.07
N ASP A 241 6.42 17.40 -19.93
CA ASP A 241 6.39 16.83 -21.26
C ASP A 241 5.44 15.66 -21.53
N LEU A 242 4.68 15.83 -22.62
CA LEU A 242 3.60 14.95 -23.04
C LEU A 242 3.24 15.05 -24.57
N ASP A 243 3.87 14.21 -25.46
CA ASP A 243 3.52 14.00 -26.90
C ASP A 243 2.51 12.89 -27.32
N PRO A 244 2.74 11.55 -27.21
CA PRO A 244 3.45 10.80 -26.15
C PRO A 244 4.61 9.85 -26.54
N THR A 245 5.64 9.58 -25.69
CA THR A 245 6.68 8.54 -25.92
C THR A 245 7.50 7.86 -24.79
N VAL A 246 7.37 8.10 -23.45
CA VAL A 246 8.41 7.59 -22.48
C VAL A 246 7.93 7.04 -21.12
N ARG A 247 8.46 7.47 -19.95
CA ARG A 247 8.56 6.54 -18.82
C ARG A 247 8.25 7.02 -17.41
N HIS A 248 8.11 8.31 -17.10
CA HIS A 248 7.51 8.74 -15.81
C HIS A 248 6.50 9.93 -16.04
N THR A 249 5.66 10.48 -15.12
CA THR A 249 4.76 11.65 -15.46
C THR A 249 4.24 12.62 -14.30
N TRP A 250 3.28 13.60 -14.39
CA TRP A 250 2.55 14.31 -13.24
C TRP A 250 1.10 14.86 -13.40
N TRP A 251 0.65 15.54 -14.50
CA TRP A 251 -0.72 15.46 -15.03
C TRP A 251 -1.03 13.98 -14.89
N SER A 252 -0.01 13.21 -15.24
CA SER A 252 0.18 11.80 -15.13
C SER A 252 1.07 11.20 -13.97
N LEU A 253 0.88 11.59 -12.71
CA LEU A 253 1.43 11.02 -11.43
C LEU A 253 0.55 11.37 -10.21
N LEU A 254 -0.33 12.33 -10.46
CA LEU A 254 -1.73 11.99 -10.64
C LEU A 254 -2.00 11.07 -11.86
N LEU A 255 -2.85 11.45 -12.84
CA LEU A 255 -3.80 10.73 -13.77
C LEU A 255 -3.87 9.18 -13.89
N GLY A 256 -3.05 8.34 -13.25
CA GLY A 256 -2.90 6.91 -13.51
C GLY A 256 -2.57 5.90 -12.45
N GLY A 257 -2.46 6.20 -11.18
CA GLY A 257 -2.54 7.46 -10.51
C GLY A 257 -3.74 8.44 -10.62
N LEU A 258 -4.98 8.34 -11.17
CA LEU A 258 -5.83 7.43 -12.00
C LEU A 258 -6.23 6.05 -11.44
N CYS A 259 -5.27 5.13 -11.34
CA CYS A 259 -5.40 3.79 -10.78
C CYS A 259 -4.52 3.50 -9.57
N SER A 260 -3.41 4.17 -9.45
CA SER A 260 -2.27 4.11 -8.55
C SER A 260 -2.46 4.03 -7.07
N TYR A 261 -3.44 4.80 -6.73
CA TYR A 261 -4.06 4.73 -5.47
C TYR A 261 -5.51 4.23 -5.70
N LEU A 262 -5.65 3.08 -6.36
CA LEU A 262 -6.82 2.19 -6.55
C LEU A 262 -7.00 1.02 -5.56
N ILE A 263 -5.91 0.35 -5.20
CA ILE A 263 -5.91 -0.82 -4.31
C ILE A 263 -5.53 -0.55 -2.88
N LEU A 264 -4.26 -0.31 -2.55
CA LEU A 264 -3.68 -0.54 -1.22
C LEU A 264 -4.65 -0.27 -0.05
N VAL A 265 -5.03 0.98 0.07
CA VAL A 265 -5.88 1.65 1.02
C VAL A 265 -7.17 2.17 0.37
N GLY A 266 -7.43 1.65 -0.86
CA GLY A 266 -8.54 1.66 -1.86
C GLY A 266 -9.51 0.54 -1.96
N ILE A 267 -9.10 -0.64 -2.26
CA ILE A 267 -9.97 -1.81 -2.12
C ILE A 267 -9.23 -3.05 -1.71
N ASN A 268 -7.93 -2.92 -1.46
CA ASN A 268 -7.10 -4.07 -1.32
C ASN A 268 -7.60 -4.97 -0.19
N GLN A 269 -7.26 -6.24 -0.23
CA GLN A 269 -8.09 -7.15 0.56
C GLN A 269 -7.93 -6.90 2.05
N ALA A 270 -6.72 -6.53 2.48
CA ALA A 270 -6.41 -6.34 3.87
C ALA A 270 -6.85 -5.03 4.42
N GLN A 271 -8.15 -4.83 4.31
CA GLN A 271 -8.69 -3.56 4.54
C GLN A 271 -9.97 -3.55 5.40
N VAL A 272 -10.94 -4.49 5.51
CA VAL A 272 -12.12 -4.20 6.43
C VAL A 272 -11.83 -4.14 7.89
N GLN A 273 -10.65 -4.39 8.40
CA GLN A 273 -10.74 -5.14 9.65
C GLN A 273 -9.70 -4.88 10.74
N ARG A 274 -8.66 -4.09 10.51
CA ARG A 274 -7.97 -3.44 11.66
C ARG A 274 -8.77 -2.25 12.19
N MET A 275 -10.10 -2.35 12.08
CA MET A 275 -10.89 -1.26 11.59
C MET A 275 -12.00 -0.69 12.49
N LEU A 276 -13.32 -0.93 12.42
CA LEU A 276 -14.31 -0.36 13.39
C LEU A 276 -14.09 -0.84 14.78
N THR A 277 -13.18 -1.79 14.90
CA THR A 277 -12.21 -1.89 15.97
C THR A 277 -11.82 -0.54 16.63
N VAL A 278 -11.79 0.62 15.93
CA VAL A 278 -11.94 2.00 16.40
C VAL A 278 -13.33 2.55 16.04
N LYS A 279 -13.97 3.21 17.01
CA LYS A 279 -15.29 2.79 17.49
C LYS A 279 -16.67 3.17 16.83
N ASN A 280 -17.27 4.36 17.14
CA ASN A 280 -18.73 4.74 17.07
C ASN A 280 -19.25 5.43 15.81
N MET A 281 -19.21 6.78 15.73
CA MET A 281 -19.14 7.57 14.52
C MET A 281 -18.50 8.98 14.71
N GLN A 282 -18.77 9.82 15.73
CA GLN A 282 -18.21 11.21 15.71
C GLN A 282 -16.75 11.28 16.20
N ALA A 283 -15.76 10.92 15.37
CA ALA A 283 -14.40 11.53 15.27
C ALA A 283 -13.17 10.64 14.92
N SER A 284 -13.25 9.63 14.03
CA SER A 284 -12.06 8.87 13.57
C SER A 284 -11.94 8.75 12.05
N GLN A 285 -12.72 9.50 11.29
CA GLN A 285 -12.33 10.11 10.03
C GLN A 285 -11.03 10.93 10.19
N ARG A 286 -10.74 11.26 11.45
CA ARG A 286 -9.58 11.87 12.07
C ARG A 286 -8.53 10.83 12.03
N ALA A 287 -8.87 9.54 12.18
CA ALA A 287 -7.97 8.53 11.76
C ALA A 287 -7.51 8.77 10.31
N MET A 288 -8.34 9.13 9.32
CA MET A 288 -7.70 9.61 8.07
C MET A 288 -7.01 10.96 8.10
N TRP A 289 -7.21 11.81 9.13
CA TRP A 289 -6.92 13.26 9.24
C TRP A 289 -6.58 13.75 10.71
N LEU A 290 -5.36 13.60 11.29
CA LEU A 290 -4.62 14.59 12.15
C LEU A 290 -3.09 14.49 12.12
N SER A 291 -2.52 13.31 12.37
CA SER A 291 -1.10 13.07 12.04
C SER A 291 -0.84 11.90 11.05
N LEU A 292 -1.04 12.17 9.76
CA LEU A 292 -0.31 11.72 8.56
C LEU A 292 0.58 12.82 7.98
N PRO A 293 0.87 13.88 8.68
CA PRO A 293 2.25 14.13 8.88
C PRO A 293 2.92 12.94 9.57
N ILE A 294 2.94 11.79 8.89
CA ILE A 294 3.40 10.48 9.32
C ILE A 294 3.40 9.56 8.12
N LEU A 295 2.34 9.63 7.32
CA LEU A 295 2.46 9.60 5.88
C LEU A 295 3.63 10.57 5.53
N MET A 296 3.41 11.87 5.60
CA MET A 296 4.00 12.79 4.64
C MET A 296 5.50 13.07 4.71
N PHE A 297 6.19 12.74 5.80
CA PHE A 297 7.65 12.82 5.93
C PHE A 297 8.28 11.49 6.26
N LEU A 298 7.46 10.43 6.29
CA LEU A 298 7.91 9.26 5.59
C LEU A 298 7.83 9.52 4.03
N TRP A 299 7.89 8.54 3.14
CA TRP A 299 7.98 8.71 1.64
C TRP A 299 9.02 9.59 0.99
N VAL A 300 8.97 10.90 1.20
CA VAL A 300 9.78 11.83 0.41
C VAL A 300 11.27 11.69 0.77
N THR A 301 11.64 11.73 2.05
CA THR A 301 12.71 10.93 2.70
C THR A 301 12.18 9.52 2.92
N ILE A 302 12.85 8.40 3.27
CA ILE A 302 14.26 7.99 3.36
C ILE A 302 14.97 8.59 2.20
N CYS A 303 14.29 8.72 1.10
CA CYS A 303 14.64 9.32 -0.15
C CYS A 303 14.83 10.85 -0.11
N PHE A 304 15.46 11.35 0.95
CA PHE A 304 16.76 11.94 0.76
C PHE A 304 17.51 10.88 -0.06
N SER A 305 17.78 9.72 0.55
CA SER A 305 18.53 8.54 0.10
C SER A 305 19.11 8.74 -1.22
N GLY A 306 18.41 8.29 -2.24
CA GLY A 306 18.32 8.94 -3.51
C GLY A 306 19.58 9.52 -4.10
N LEU A 307 20.02 10.65 -3.59
CA LEU A 307 21.09 11.41 -4.18
C LEU A 307 22.38 11.39 -3.33
N ALA A 308 22.34 10.74 -2.16
CA ALA A 308 23.45 10.52 -1.25
C ALA A 308 24.16 9.25 -1.58
N ILE A 309 24.75 9.28 -2.76
CA ILE A 309 25.89 8.42 -2.97
C ILE A 309 27.13 9.15 -3.44
N TYR A 310 26.93 10.24 -4.17
CA TYR A 310 27.73 11.47 -4.38
C TYR A 310 28.82 11.93 -3.34
N SER A 311 29.00 11.30 -2.17
CA SER A 311 30.12 11.45 -1.21
C SER A 311 31.21 10.41 -1.36
N LYS A 312 30.91 9.26 -1.97
CA LYS A 312 31.70 8.06 -1.69
C LYS A 312 32.53 7.43 -2.79
N TYR A 313 31.96 7.21 -3.96
CA TYR A 313 32.57 6.55 -5.10
C TYR A 313 32.39 7.57 -6.29
N TYR A 314 33.08 8.70 -6.60
CA TYR A 314 32.82 9.35 -7.96
C TYR A 314 33.28 8.51 -9.14
N ASN A 315 34.40 7.83 -9.01
CA ASN A 315 35.31 7.63 -10.11
C ASN A 315 35.41 6.30 -10.96
N CYS A 316 34.45 5.37 -11.19
CA CYS A 316 34.81 3.91 -11.34
C CYS A 316 33.64 2.89 -11.57
N ASP A 317 33.17 2.53 -12.76
CA ASP A 317 32.11 1.48 -12.94
C ASP A 317 32.48 0.01 -12.57
N PRO A 318 32.05 -0.55 -11.40
CA PRO A 318 31.62 -1.96 -11.33
C PRO A 318 30.29 -2.26 -12.04
N LEU A 319 30.19 -3.49 -12.55
CA LEU A 319 29.35 -3.96 -13.66
C LEU A 319 30.08 -3.90 -15.02
N LEU A 320 30.99 -2.94 -15.21
CA LEU A 320 32.12 -3.04 -16.14
C LEU A 320 33.33 -3.70 -15.47
N GLU A 321 33.66 -3.36 -14.22
CA GLU A 321 34.55 -4.16 -13.35
C GLU A 321 33.83 -5.44 -12.83
N LYS A 322 32.81 -5.28 -11.95
CA LYS A 322 31.77 -6.26 -11.49
C LYS A 322 31.88 -6.81 -10.04
N ARG A 323 32.07 -5.99 -9.00
CA ARG A 323 31.88 -6.35 -7.56
C ARG A 323 30.52 -7.00 -7.21
N ILE A 324 29.51 -6.88 -8.07
CA ILE A 324 28.07 -7.03 -7.79
C ILE A 324 27.29 -7.39 -9.05
N THR A 325 26.15 -8.09 -8.90
CA THR A 325 25.50 -8.83 -10.00
C THR A 325 24.16 -8.28 -10.46
N SER A 326 23.23 -8.05 -9.53
CA SER A 326 21.96 -7.39 -9.80
C SER A 326 22.16 -5.87 -9.80
N SER A 327 21.18 -5.14 -10.34
CA SER A 327 21.02 -3.74 -9.92
C SER A 327 20.24 -3.68 -8.61
N ASP A 328 20.70 -4.45 -7.61
CA ASP A 328 20.17 -4.72 -6.25
C ASP A 328 21.24 -4.69 -5.14
N MET A 329 22.43 -4.13 -5.41
CA MET A 329 23.56 -4.14 -4.46
C MET A 329 24.27 -2.77 -4.21
N ILE A 330 23.56 -1.62 -4.06
CA ILE A 330 24.18 -0.32 -3.63
C ILE A 330 24.69 -0.30 -2.16
N MET A 331 23.81 0.02 -1.22
CA MET A 331 23.91 -0.06 0.24
C MET A 331 24.85 -1.14 0.75
N PRO A 332 24.64 -2.44 0.43
CA PRO A 332 25.40 -3.55 1.00
C PRO A 332 26.86 -3.29 0.88
N LEU A 333 27.23 -2.93 -0.33
CA LEU A 333 28.60 -2.81 -0.69
C LEU A 333 29.17 -1.53 -0.08
N TYR A 334 28.52 -0.37 -0.21
CA TYR A 334 28.96 0.86 0.49
C TYR A 334 29.21 0.61 1.96
N VAL A 335 28.31 -0.13 2.57
CA VAL A 335 28.39 -0.32 4.00
C VAL A 335 29.53 -1.21 4.38
N MET A 336 29.62 -2.35 3.67
CA MET A 336 30.75 -3.26 3.78
C MET A 336 31.99 -2.67 3.09
N GLU A 337 32.00 -1.35 2.90
CA GLU A 337 33.13 -0.50 2.49
C GLU A 337 33.23 0.83 3.24
N MET A 338 32.33 1.16 4.18
CA MET A 338 32.47 2.33 5.02
C MET A 338 32.59 1.99 6.50
N MET A 339 32.29 0.76 6.94
CA MET A 339 32.33 0.37 8.36
C MET A 339 32.89 -1.05 8.71
N SER A 340 33.90 -1.19 9.63
CA SER A 340 34.28 -2.44 10.39
C SER A 340 34.72 -2.27 11.89
N ASN A 341 35.29 -1.12 12.31
CA ASN A 341 36.02 -1.02 13.60
C ASN A 341 35.34 -0.42 14.87
N ILE A 342 34.42 0.59 14.81
CA ILE A 342 33.36 0.63 15.84
C ILE A 342 32.48 -0.66 15.63
N PRO A 343 31.70 -1.25 16.57
CA PRO A 343 30.90 -2.48 16.30
C PRO A 343 29.35 -2.35 16.33
N GLY A 344 28.72 -2.40 15.15
CA GLY A 344 27.31 -2.12 14.85
C GLY A 344 26.97 -1.42 13.49
N LEU A 345 27.87 -0.90 12.66
CA LEU A 345 27.63 -0.55 11.23
C LEU A 345 28.30 -1.48 10.17
N PRO A 346 28.72 -2.74 10.39
CA PRO A 346 28.44 -3.64 11.52
C PRO A 346 26.93 -3.84 11.74
N GLY A 347 26.57 -4.71 12.66
CA GLY A 347 25.28 -5.40 12.77
C GLY A 347 24.04 -4.71 13.29
N LEU A 348 24.14 -3.43 13.62
CA LEU A 348 23.10 -2.68 14.30
C LEU A 348 21.88 -2.54 13.47
N PHE A 349 22.03 -2.11 12.24
CA PHE A 349 20.91 -1.97 11.35
C PHE A 349 20.21 -3.34 11.06
N ILE A 350 20.72 -4.49 11.51
CA ILE A 350 20.13 -5.84 11.37
C ILE A 350 19.83 -6.50 12.71
N ALA A 351 20.08 -5.75 13.77
CA ALA A 351 18.87 -5.21 14.34
C ALA A 351 18.08 -4.30 13.34
N GLY A 352 17.43 -4.91 12.36
CA GLY A 352 16.49 -4.25 11.45
C GLY A 352 16.35 -4.72 10.02
N ILE A 353 17.36 -5.31 9.39
CA ILE A 353 17.22 -6.56 8.63
C ILE A 353 16.08 -7.43 9.15
N PHE A 354 16.15 -7.68 10.45
CA PHE A 354 15.10 -8.41 11.12
C PHE A 354 13.87 -7.54 11.50
N SER A 355 13.73 -6.25 11.09
CA SER A 355 12.69 -5.20 11.44
C SER A 355 11.93 -4.34 10.36
N ALA A 356 11.83 -4.65 9.05
CA ALA A 356 10.60 -4.38 8.25
C ALA A 356 10.21 -5.33 7.06
N SER A 357 11.08 -6.09 6.35
CA SER A 357 10.67 -7.29 5.54
C SER A 357 10.30 -8.48 6.42
N LEU A 358 9.13 -8.43 7.04
CA LEU A 358 8.25 -9.58 7.33
C LEU A 358 6.99 -9.07 8.07
N SER A 359 7.08 -7.91 8.69
CA SER A 359 5.92 -7.12 9.00
C SER A 359 5.48 -6.56 7.68
N THR A 360 4.26 -6.90 7.30
CA THR A 360 3.67 -6.86 5.97
C THR A 360 3.77 -8.16 5.18
N VAL A 361 4.68 -9.08 5.50
CA VAL A 361 4.50 -10.50 5.14
C VAL A 361 3.34 -10.85 6.03
N SER A 362 3.51 -10.76 7.33
CA SER A 362 2.44 -10.50 8.29
C SER A 362 1.79 -9.10 8.15
N ALA A 363 1.49 -8.62 6.94
CA ALA A 363 0.19 -8.01 6.61
C ALA A 363 -0.49 -8.55 5.35
N ALA A 364 0.23 -9.19 4.43
CA ALA A 364 -0.21 -9.98 3.29
C ALA A 364 -1.12 -11.16 3.64
N LEU A 365 -1.60 -11.25 4.87
CA LEU A 365 -1.63 -12.48 5.60
C LEU A 365 -2.69 -12.50 6.71
N ASN A 366 -3.92 -12.14 6.43
CA ASN A 366 -4.96 -12.80 7.20
C ASN A 366 -6.17 -13.32 6.48
N SER A 367 -6.39 -13.13 5.16
CA SER A 367 -5.68 -13.79 4.07
C SER A 367 -6.49 -13.85 2.78
N LEU A 368 -5.82 -14.14 1.66
CA LEU A 368 -5.94 -15.40 0.94
C LEU A 368 -6.58 -16.54 1.70
N ALA A 369 -6.29 -16.82 2.98
CA ALA A 369 -6.51 -18.15 3.57
C ALA A 369 -7.23 -18.33 4.92
N ALA A 370 -7.61 -17.32 5.71
CA ALA A 370 -8.39 -16.16 5.28
C ALA A 370 -9.46 -16.64 4.33
N VAL A 371 -9.58 -15.98 3.20
CA VAL A 371 -10.42 -16.36 2.08
C VAL A 371 -10.42 -17.86 1.75
N THR A 372 -9.34 -18.60 1.93
CA THR A 372 -9.32 -20.05 1.70
C THR A 372 -10.17 -20.80 2.71
N LEU A 373 -9.99 -20.66 4.04
CA LEU A 373 -10.97 -21.26 4.96
C LEU A 373 -12.32 -20.64 4.66
N GLU A 374 -12.28 -19.33 4.70
CA GLU A 374 -13.40 -18.51 4.97
C GLU A 374 -14.15 -18.16 3.65
N ASP A 375 -13.88 -18.78 2.51
CA ASP A 375 -14.65 -18.75 1.24
C ASP A 375 -14.44 -20.02 0.39
N TYR A 376 -13.46 -20.86 0.73
CA TYR A 376 -13.12 -22.05 -0.04
C TYR A 376 -13.00 -23.33 0.79
N LEU A 377 -13.20 -23.29 2.12
CA LEU A 377 -13.48 -24.50 2.90
C LEU A 377 -14.88 -24.56 3.44
N LYS A 378 -15.70 -23.50 3.36
CA LYS A 378 -17.09 -23.67 3.79
C LYS A 378 -18.33 -23.31 2.96
N PRO A 379 -18.52 -22.49 1.91
CA PRO A 379 -19.86 -22.96 0.56
C PRO A 379 -19.84 -24.40 0.04
N LEU A 380 -18.93 -25.16 0.67
CA LEU A 380 -18.83 -26.60 0.72
C LEU A 380 -19.47 -27.13 2.06
N TYR A 381 -20.30 -26.33 2.78
CA TYR A 381 -20.70 -26.47 4.22
C TYR A 381 -21.89 -25.54 4.95
N LYS A 382 -23.24 -25.16 4.66
CA LYS A 382 -24.75 -25.68 4.79
C LYS A 382 -25.58 -26.61 3.79
N LYS A 383 -25.79 -27.93 4.06
CA LYS A 383 -26.09 -29.14 3.19
C LYS A 383 -25.08 -30.35 3.36
N TYR A 384 -24.19 -30.72 2.40
CA TYR A 384 -23.20 -31.88 2.36
C TYR A 384 -23.08 -32.74 3.63
N ASN A 385 -22.73 -32.18 4.80
CA ASN A 385 -22.44 -32.91 6.05
C ASN A 385 -23.42 -32.67 7.25
N GLY A 386 -24.50 -31.90 7.12
CA GLY A 386 -25.50 -31.71 8.20
C GLY A 386 -25.25 -30.80 9.44
N HIS A 387 -24.03 -30.40 9.89
CA HIS A 387 -23.84 -29.58 11.13
C HIS A 387 -22.77 -28.43 11.05
N GLU A 388 -23.08 -27.13 11.28
CA GLU A 388 -22.15 -25.99 11.05
C GLU A 388 -20.91 -26.08 11.96
N LEU A 389 -19.75 -26.36 11.35
CA LEU A 389 -18.36 -26.59 11.82
C LEU A 389 -17.95 -25.94 13.16
N SER A 390 -18.63 -26.40 14.20
CA SER A 390 -18.41 -26.43 15.64
C SER A 390 -17.48 -25.40 16.30
N PRO A 391 -17.94 -24.86 17.45
CA PRO A 391 -17.19 -24.08 18.41
C PRO A 391 -15.67 -23.92 18.30
N ILE A 392 -14.92 -24.99 18.50
CA ILE A 392 -13.45 -24.97 18.60
C ILE A 392 -12.78 -25.66 17.38
N LYS A 393 -13.55 -26.11 16.39
CA LYS A 393 -13.00 -26.86 15.23
C LYS A 393 -12.45 -25.95 14.15
N SER A 394 -13.25 -25.00 13.70
CA SER A 394 -12.89 -24.14 12.56
C SER A 394 -11.69 -23.26 12.86
N THR A 395 -11.53 -22.92 14.13
CA THR A 395 -10.27 -22.65 14.80
C THR A 395 -9.17 -23.60 14.33
N SER A 396 -9.09 -24.82 14.87
CA SER A 396 -7.96 -25.74 14.73
C SER A 396 -7.80 -26.40 13.36
N ILE A 397 -8.79 -26.31 12.46
CA ILE A 397 -8.64 -26.50 10.98
C ILE A 397 -7.56 -25.61 10.39
N VAL A 398 -7.08 -24.73 11.24
CA VAL A 398 -6.14 -23.74 10.93
C VAL A 398 -5.00 -23.78 11.96
N LYS A 399 -4.68 -24.88 12.65
CA LYS A 399 -3.27 -25.13 13.08
C LYS A 399 -2.41 -25.58 11.87
N VAL A 400 -2.88 -25.18 10.69
CA VAL A 400 -2.94 -25.96 9.47
C VAL A 400 -3.23 -25.03 8.28
N LEU A 401 -4.47 -24.64 7.94
CA LEU A 401 -4.71 -23.57 6.93
C LEU A 401 -4.00 -22.25 7.25
N ALA A 402 -3.49 -22.18 8.47
CA ALA A 402 -2.33 -21.48 8.93
C ALA A 402 -1.01 -21.90 8.27
N PHE A 403 -0.30 -22.79 8.94
CA PHE A 403 1.02 -23.27 8.59
C PHE A 403 1.16 -23.58 7.09
N MET A 404 0.09 -24.03 6.44
CA MET A 404 -0.02 -24.49 5.06
C MET A 404 0.10 -23.47 3.95
N ILE A 405 -0.65 -22.36 3.90
CA ILE A 405 -0.53 -21.50 2.71
C ILE A 405 0.76 -20.68 2.80
N GLY A 406 1.34 -20.57 4.00
CA GLY A 406 2.75 -20.26 4.16
C GLY A 406 3.70 -21.44 4.26
N ILE A 407 3.25 -22.60 3.78
CA ILE A 407 4.10 -23.63 3.22
C ILE A 407 3.78 -23.85 1.72
N ILE A 408 2.93 -23.02 1.07
CA ILE A 408 2.75 -22.95 -0.41
C ILE A 408 3.95 -22.22 -1.06
N SER A 409 5.13 -22.62 -0.56
CA SER A 409 6.07 -21.64 -0.08
C SER A 409 7.51 -21.94 -0.31
N ILE A 410 7.98 -23.17 -0.02
CA ILE A 410 9.40 -23.50 -0.29
C ILE A 410 9.65 -23.10 -1.74
N VAL A 411 8.82 -23.65 -2.61
CA VAL A 411 8.00 -23.02 -3.65
C VAL A 411 8.16 -21.51 -3.97
N LEU A 412 7.07 -20.70 -3.89
CA LEU A 412 6.76 -19.67 -4.89
C LEU A 412 7.92 -18.73 -5.13
N ALA A 413 8.35 -18.09 -4.08
CA ALA A 413 9.73 -17.77 -3.76
C ALA A 413 10.77 -18.01 -4.85
N PHE A 414 11.38 -19.20 -4.90
CA PHE A 414 12.49 -19.47 -5.81
C PHE A 414 12.15 -19.31 -7.30
N LEU A 415 10.87 -19.20 -7.70
CA LEU A 415 10.39 -19.16 -9.10
C LEU A 415 10.55 -17.79 -9.79
N SER A 416 11.56 -17.05 -9.39
CA SER A 416 11.58 -15.60 -9.55
C SER A 416 12.70 -15.05 -10.41
N GLN A 417 13.68 -15.89 -10.70
CA GLN A 417 15.08 -15.64 -11.11
C GLN A 417 15.26 -15.08 -12.52
N PHE A 418 14.22 -14.36 -12.92
CA PHE A 418 13.55 -14.45 -14.21
C PHE A 418 12.80 -13.13 -14.51
N VAL A 419 12.82 -12.16 -13.60
CA VAL A 419 12.36 -10.76 -13.75
C VAL A 419 13.55 -9.83 -13.34
N GLY A 420 13.51 -8.48 -13.52
CA GLY A 420 14.66 -7.51 -13.44
C GLY A 420 15.53 -7.29 -12.15
N GLY A 421 15.57 -6.11 -11.48
CA GLY A 421 16.24 -5.85 -10.18
C GLY A 421 15.42 -5.15 -9.03
N LEU A 422 15.02 -5.92 -8.02
CA LEU A 422 14.14 -5.65 -6.84
C LEU A 422 12.72 -5.18 -7.05
N ALA A 423 12.43 -4.71 -8.22
CA ALA A 423 11.30 -3.87 -8.51
C ALA A 423 10.34 -4.07 -9.71
N GLN A 424 10.61 -3.52 -10.90
CA GLN A 424 9.61 -3.12 -11.94
C GLN A 424 8.47 -4.08 -12.14
N ALA A 425 8.83 -5.35 -12.23
CA ALA A 425 7.93 -6.43 -12.53
C ALA A 425 6.88 -6.65 -11.44
N THR A 426 6.89 -5.87 -10.37
CA THR A 426 5.73 -5.70 -9.53
C THR A 426 5.40 -4.20 -9.25
N ILE A 427 5.53 -3.29 -10.21
CA ILE A 427 4.28 -2.65 -10.64
C ILE A 427 3.51 -3.60 -11.53
N THR A 428 4.22 -4.57 -12.08
CA THR A 428 3.69 -5.43 -13.09
C THR A 428 2.75 -6.53 -12.52
N ILE A 429 2.96 -7.34 -11.44
CA ILE A 429 2.06 -8.53 -11.14
C ILE A 429 0.75 -8.36 -10.30
N LEU A 430 0.67 -7.53 -9.23
CA LEU A 430 -0.58 -6.84 -8.74
C LEU A 430 -0.67 -5.50 -9.46
N GLY A 431 0.24 -5.29 -10.40
CA GLY A 431 -0.30 -5.00 -11.66
C GLY A 431 -1.12 -6.21 -12.17
N ILE A 432 -1.05 -6.49 -13.46
CA ILE A 432 -1.64 -7.64 -14.09
C ILE A 432 -3.12 -7.88 -13.66
N VAL A 433 -3.40 -8.68 -12.63
CA VAL A 433 -4.67 -9.42 -12.55
C VAL A 433 -5.87 -8.73 -11.88
N GLY A 434 -5.92 -7.43 -11.67
CA GLY A 434 -6.97 -6.92 -10.81
C GLY A 434 -7.41 -5.48 -10.83
N SER A 435 -6.92 -4.59 -11.67
CA SER A 435 -7.86 -3.61 -12.15
C SER A 435 -8.94 -4.39 -12.92
N PRO A 436 -8.68 -5.57 -13.52
CA PRO A 436 -9.68 -6.65 -13.63
C PRO A 436 -10.67 -6.83 -12.44
N LEU A 437 -10.23 -7.36 -11.29
CA LEU A 437 -10.94 -7.40 -9.99
C LEU A 437 -11.56 -6.07 -9.63
N LEU A 438 -10.79 -5.05 -9.96
CA LEU A 438 -11.04 -3.66 -9.78
C LEU A 438 -12.48 -3.51 -10.22
N GLY A 439 -12.68 -3.70 -11.54
CA GLY A 439 -13.81 -3.93 -12.50
C GLY A 439 -15.26 -3.82 -12.08
N ILE A 440 -15.43 -3.65 -10.82
CA ILE A 440 -16.37 -4.31 -9.99
C ILE A 440 -16.78 -3.29 -8.89
N PHE A 441 -16.66 -1.93 -9.02
CA PHE A 441 -17.42 -0.78 -8.35
C PHE A 441 -17.54 0.70 -9.06
N THR A 442 -17.89 0.91 -10.39
CA THR A 442 -18.77 1.72 -11.41
C THR A 442 -19.16 1.11 -12.92
N LEU A 443 -20.02 0.19 -13.56
CA LEU A 443 -20.86 -1.15 -13.71
C LEU A 443 -22.01 -1.94 -12.86
N GLY A 444 -22.62 -1.56 -11.74
CA GLY A 444 -23.41 -2.41 -10.80
C GLY A 444 -24.05 -1.72 -9.61
N MET A 445 -23.95 -0.38 -9.45
CA MET A 445 -24.63 0.31 -8.33
C MET A 445 -25.45 1.57 -8.65
N ALA A 446 -25.40 2.17 -9.85
CA ALA A 446 -26.28 3.22 -10.35
C ALA A 446 -26.76 2.99 -11.81
N THR A 447 -27.68 2.03 -12.04
CA THR A 447 -28.61 1.73 -13.16
C THR A 447 -29.76 0.70 -12.66
N GLU A 448 -31.12 0.73 -12.91
CA GLU A 448 -32.16 -0.40 -12.82
C GLU A 448 -32.81 -0.95 -14.16
N SER A 449 -32.94 -2.29 -14.36
CA SER A 449 -33.26 -3.13 -15.58
C SER A 449 -32.17 -3.59 -16.65
N ALA A 450 -31.10 -4.34 -16.30
CA ALA A 450 -29.97 -4.96 -17.11
C ALA A 450 -28.88 -5.78 -16.31
N THR A 451 -28.38 -6.91 -16.82
CA THR A 451 -28.86 -8.21 -16.25
C THR A 451 -27.60 -9.19 -15.89
N GLU A 452 -27.52 -10.56 -15.69
CA GLU A 452 -26.29 -11.46 -15.62
C GLU A 452 -25.77 -11.90 -17.02
N GLY A 453 -24.51 -11.68 -17.40
CA GLY A 453 -24.06 -11.83 -18.79
C GLY A 453 -22.74 -11.13 -19.17
N GLY A 454 -22.75 -10.01 -19.90
CA GLY A 454 -21.59 -9.13 -20.22
C GLY A 454 -20.17 -9.60 -19.83
N ALA A 455 -19.57 -9.12 -18.73
CA ALA A 455 -18.11 -9.19 -18.51
C ALA A 455 -17.61 -10.24 -17.47
N ILE A 456 -16.74 -11.18 -17.87
CA ILE A 456 -15.55 -11.75 -17.15
C ILE A 456 -14.94 -12.94 -17.94
N VAL A 457 -15.74 -13.79 -18.62
CA VAL A 457 -15.27 -15.05 -19.23
C VAL A 457 -15.87 -15.23 -20.64
N GLY A 458 -15.03 -15.43 -21.67
CA GLY A 458 -15.47 -15.47 -23.07
C GLY A 458 -14.33 -15.18 -24.07
N ALA A 459 -14.52 -14.28 -25.04
CA ALA A 459 -13.66 -14.21 -26.24
C ALA A 459 -12.86 -12.89 -26.46
N LEU A 460 -11.61 -12.85 -26.01
CA LEU A 460 -10.50 -11.97 -26.45
C LEU A 460 -10.41 -10.47 -26.04
N THR A 461 -11.20 -9.88 -25.11
CA THR A 461 -10.95 -8.43 -24.77
C THR A 461 -11.05 -7.89 -23.31
N SER A 462 -10.76 -8.64 -22.23
CA SER A 462 -10.29 -8.03 -20.96
C SER A 462 -9.33 -8.85 -20.09
N PHE A 463 -9.71 -10.07 -19.67
CA PHE A 463 -9.04 -10.83 -18.59
C PHE A 463 -8.19 -12.07 -19.01
N SER A 464 -8.75 -13.27 -19.19
CA SER A 464 -8.03 -14.54 -18.91
C SER A 464 -6.66 -14.82 -19.57
N PHE A 465 -6.25 -14.08 -20.61
CA PHE A 465 -4.93 -14.23 -21.24
C PHE A 465 -3.81 -13.61 -20.39
N LEU A 466 -3.38 -14.34 -19.35
CA LEU A 466 -1.97 -14.34 -18.92
C LEU A 466 -1.03 -14.77 -20.09
N CYS A 467 -1.60 -15.40 -21.13
CA CYS A 467 -0.98 -15.57 -22.44
C CYS A 467 -0.49 -14.25 -23.08
N TRP A 468 -1.02 -13.08 -22.66
CA TRP A 468 -0.65 -11.78 -23.22
C TRP A 468 -0.09 -10.81 -22.17
N ILE A 469 -0.07 -11.20 -20.88
CA ILE A 469 0.66 -10.49 -19.81
C ILE A 469 1.22 -11.48 -18.77
N ALA A 470 2.53 -11.45 -18.52
CA ALA A 470 3.23 -12.47 -17.73
C ALA A 470 4.39 -11.91 -16.84
N PHE A 471 5.68 -11.73 -17.20
CA PHE A 471 6.52 -11.88 -18.41
C PHE A 471 5.97 -11.25 -19.71
N GLY A 472 6.76 -11.22 -20.79
CA GLY A 472 6.26 -10.81 -22.11
C GLY A 472 7.23 -10.03 -22.99
N HIS A 473 7.30 -10.36 -24.29
CA HIS A 473 8.54 -10.21 -25.07
C HIS A 473 8.32 -9.93 -26.58
N PRO A 474 9.35 -9.48 -27.34
CA PRO A 474 10.82 -9.48 -27.08
C PRO A 474 11.34 -8.52 -25.98
N ARG A 475 12.54 -8.77 -25.43
CA ARG A 475 13.24 -7.82 -24.53
C ARG A 475 14.28 -6.97 -25.30
N PRO A 476 14.25 -5.63 -25.16
CA PRO A 476 15.38 -4.73 -25.35
C PRO A 476 16.04 -4.54 -23.98
N VAL A 477 16.63 -3.37 -23.75
CA VAL A 477 17.05 -2.91 -22.43
C VAL A 477 16.71 -1.42 -22.30
N PRO A 478 16.54 -0.90 -21.08
CA PRO A 478 16.68 0.53 -20.82
C PRO A 478 18.18 0.98 -20.82
N PRO A 479 18.67 1.78 -21.80
CA PRO A 479 20.08 2.25 -21.83
C PRO A 479 20.32 3.48 -20.93
N LYS A 480 20.80 3.22 -19.71
CA LYS A 480 20.91 4.03 -18.45
C LYS A 480 21.57 5.42 -18.58
N LEU A 481 21.58 6.24 -17.51
CA LEU A 481 22.41 7.46 -17.53
C LEU A 481 23.91 7.11 -17.74
N PRO A 482 24.83 8.08 -17.91
CA PRO A 482 26.20 7.74 -18.26
C PRO A 482 27.07 7.46 -17.04
N THR A 483 27.21 6.19 -16.64
CA THR A 483 28.35 5.74 -15.81
C THR A 483 29.66 5.82 -16.59
N THR A 484 30.75 6.13 -15.89
CA THR A 484 32.13 6.09 -16.41
C THR A 484 33.04 5.37 -15.40
N ILE A 485 34.36 5.32 -15.61
CA ILE A 485 35.31 4.51 -14.82
C ILE A 485 36.64 5.24 -14.52
N GLU A 486 36.60 6.55 -14.25
CA GLU A 486 37.78 7.44 -14.25
C GLU A 486 38.60 7.49 -12.94
N GLY A 487 39.05 6.31 -12.49
CA GLY A 487 40.00 6.14 -11.39
C GLY A 487 39.44 6.17 -9.96
N CYS A 488 38.94 5.08 -9.38
CA CYS A 488 39.12 3.64 -9.69
C CYS A 488 40.56 3.09 -9.57
N ASP A 489 40.83 2.14 -8.67
CA ASP A 489 42.13 1.45 -8.64
C ASP A 489 42.25 0.42 -9.77
N LYS A 490 43.22 0.64 -10.68
CA LYS A 490 43.44 -0.21 -11.85
C LYS A 490 44.87 -0.73 -11.87
N ASN A 491 45.01 -2.05 -11.66
CA ASN A 491 46.23 -2.80 -11.94
C ASN A 491 45.95 -3.86 -13.02
N SER A 492 46.68 -3.76 -14.15
CA SER A 492 46.71 -4.70 -15.31
C SER A 492 45.40 -4.90 -16.12
N THR A 493 45.36 -4.83 -17.46
CA THR A 493 46.46 -4.74 -18.46
C THR A 493 46.02 -4.05 -19.78
N ASN A 494 47.02 -3.62 -20.55
CA ASN A 494 46.92 -2.74 -21.72
C ASN A 494 46.50 -3.39 -23.08
N ILE A 495 45.75 -2.61 -23.87
CA ILE A 495 45.78 -2.48 -25.36
C ILE A 495 45.14 -3.58 -26.25
N THR A 496 44.08 -3.19 -26.98
CA THR A 496 43.95 -3.40 -28.45
C THR A 496 42.90 -2.45 -29.09
N MET A 497 43.02 -1.15 -28.79
CA MET A 497 42.00 -0.12 -29.06
C MET A 497 41.99 0.41 -30.52
N SER A 498 41.84 -0.48 -31.51
CA SER A 498 41.81 -0.08 -32.94
C SER A 498 40.96 -0.94 -33.91
N ILE A 499 40.66 -2.21 -33.60
CA ILE A 499 39.98 -3.11 -34.55
C ILE A 499 38.45 -2.95 -34.53
N VAL A 500 37.86 -2.74 -33.34
CA VAL A 500 36.41 -2.67 -33.14
C VAL A 500 35.75 -1.45 -33.80
N GLN A 501 36.53 -0.40 -34.08
CA GLN A 501 36.06 0.86 -34.66
C GLN A 501 35.52 0.69 -36.10
N ASN A 502 36.00 -0.33 -36.84
CA ASN A 502 35.43 -0.71 -38.15
C ASN A 502 34.25 -1.69 -38.05
N VAL A 503 34.08 -2.39 -36.93
CA VAL A 503 32.97 -3.33 -36.71
C VAL A 503 31.70 -2.59 -36.26
N MET A 504 31.83 -1.58 -35.39
CA MET A 504 30.66 -0.85 -34.88
C MET A 504 29.98 0.08 -35.91
N ASN A 505 30.69 0.50 -36.96
CA ASN A 505 30.06 1.21 -38.08
C ASN A 505 29.07 0.34 -38.89
N PHE A 506 29.05 -0.98 -38.70
CA PHE A 506 28.16 -1.90 -39.43
C PHE A 506 26.84 -2.23 -38.70
N SER A 507 26.63 -1.79 -37.46
CA SER A 507 25.37 -2.04 -36.72
C SER A 507 24.41 -0.84 -36.69
N LYS A 508 24.85 0.34 -37.15
CA LYS A 508 24.10 1.61 -37.13
C LYS A 508 23.20 1.81 -38.36
N SER A 509 22.53 0.73 -38.78
CA SER A 509 21.44 0.74 -39.76
C SER A 509 20.48 -0.40 -39.43
N ASN A 510 19.17 -0.12 -39.46
CA ASN A 510 18.05 -1.01 -39.12
C ASN A 510 18.03 -1.46 -37.63
N ASN A 511 16.91 -1.51 -36.91
CA ASN A 511 15.55 -1.49 -37.40
C ASN A 511 14.62 -0.94 -36.31
N ASP A 512 14.42 0.37 -36.28
CA ASP A 512 13.65 1.03 -35.21
C ASP A 512 12.17 1.15 -35.59
N ASN A 513 11.70 0.02 -36.12
CA ASN A 513 10.35 -0.50 -36.32
C ASN A 513 10.30 -2.01 -35.99
N SER A 514 11.38 -2.62 -35.47
CA SER A 514 11.46 -4.06 -35.10
C SER A 514 10.47 -4.48 -34.02
N TYR A 515 9.87 -3.48 -33.39
CA TYR A 515 8.85 -3.59 -32.38
C TYR A 515 7.60 -2.76 -32.79
N PHE A 516 7.31 -2.51 -34.10
CA PHE A 516 6.38 -1.51 -34.77
C PHE A 516 5.08 -0.89 -34.13
N TYR A 517 3.85 -1.48 -34.12
CA TYR A 517 2.70 -0.91 -33.33
C TYR A 517 1.60 -1.83 -32.68
N LEU A 518 1.49 -1.76 -31.33
CA LEU A 518 0.40 -2.05 -30.36
C LEU A 518 0.76 -1.93 -28.83
N TYR A 519 1.92 -2.47 -28.27
CA TYR A 519 3.15 -3.35 -25.80
C TYR A 519 3.94 -2.44 -24.73
N ARG A 520 5.23 -2.04 -24.97
CA ARG A 520 6.17 -1.25 -24.12
C ARG A 520 5.55 -0.91 -22.76
N ILE A 521 5.13 0.35 -22.66
CA ILE A 521 4.69 1.09 -21.54
C ILE A 521 5.71 1.02 -20.42
N SER A 522 6.15 2.20 -20.02
CA SER A 522 6.42 2.37 -18.62
C SER A 522 5.18 2.01 -17.84
N TYR A 523 5.35 0.96 -17.04
CA TYR A 523 4.45 -0.11 -16.65
C TYR A 523 3.22 0.29 -15.81
N MET A 524 2.73 1.47 -16.12
CA MET A 524 2.54 2.57 -15.21
C MET A 524 1.51 3.56 -15.86
N TRP A 525 1.36 3.58 -17.23
CA TRP A 525 0.04 3.73 -18.11
C TRP A 525 -2.04 1.54 -18.45
N TYR A 526 -1.89 0.19 -18.68
CA TYR A 526 -1.71 -0.90 -17.73
C TYR A 526 -2.69 -0.80 -16.58
N SER A 527 -3.17 0.38 -16.19
CA SER A 527 -4.42 0.53 -15.49
C SER A 527 -5.39 1.62 -16.00
N LEU A 528 -5.09 2.53 -16.97
CA LEU A 528 -6.06 3.35 -17.78
C LEU A 528 -7.05 2.33 -18.24
N LEU A 529 -6.49 1.33 -18.91
CA LEU A 529 -7.16 0.73 -20.02
C LEU A 529 -8.13 -0.35 -19.53
N GLY A 530 -8.28 -0.51 -18.22
CA GLY A 530 -9.09 -1.51 -17.51
C GLY A 530 -8.98 -1.34 -15.99
N PHE A 531 -8.80 -0.11 -15.52
CA PHE A 531 -9.94 0.80 -15.34
C PHE A 531 -10.97 0.77 -16.48
N LEU A 532 -10.67 1.18 -17.72
CA LEU A 532 -11.61 1.18 -18.85
C LEU A 532 -12.37 -0.10 -19.21
N ILE A 533 -11.76 -1.14 -19.79
CA ILE A 533 -12.52 -2.07 -20.67
C ILE A 533 -13.80 -2.68 -20.11
N THR A 534 -13.84 -2.98 -18.81
CA THR A 534 -14.84 -3.90 -18.28
C THR A 534 -16.20 -3.25 -18.02
N PHE A 535 -16.33 -1.92 -17.94
CA PHE A 535 -17.62 -1.24 -18.15
C PHE A 535 -17.74 -0.52 -19.50
N LEU A 536 -16.63 -0.17 -20.16
CA LEU A 536 -16.62 0.29 -21.56
C LEU A 536 -17.47 -0.66 -22.43
N VAL A 537 -17.29 -1.97 -22.25
CA VAL A 537 -18.17 -3.01 -22.84
C VAL A 537 -18.66 -3.97 -21.74
N GLY A 538 -18.90 -3.42 -20.53
CA GLY A 538 -19.73 -4.05 -19.49
C GLY A 538 -21.24 -4.04 -19.80
N LEU A 539 -21.64 -3.55 -20.98
CA LEU A 539 -22.75 -4.11 -21.76
C LEU A 539 -22.16 -4.82 -22.99
N LEU A 540 -22.58 -6.06 -23.25
CA LEU A 540 -22.40 -6.69 -24.58
C LEU A 540 -23.40 -7.80 -24.86
N ILE A 541 -23.82 -8.53 -23.82
CA ILE A 541 -25.03 -9.36 -23.86
C ILE A 541 -26.25 -8.47 -23.48
N SER A 542 -26.24 -7.17 -23.84
CA SER A 542 -27.32 -6.24 -23.46
C SER A 542 -27.71 -5.04 -24.39
N ASN A 543 -27.67 -5.07 -25.73
CA ASN A 543 -27.34 -6.11 -26.70
C ASN A 543 -27.89 -7.52 -26.34
N LEU A 544 -27.18 -8.60 -26.68
CA LEU A 544 -27.77 -9.92 -27.01
C LEU A 544 -28.89 -10.45 -26.09
N SER A 545 -28.79 -10.38 -24.76
CA SER A 545 -29.84 -10.85 -23.83
C SER A 545 -30.63 -9.74 -23.12
N ARG A 546 -30.41 -8.46 -23.45
CA ARG A 546 -31.25 -7.31 -23.05
C ARG A 546 -32.06 -6.66 -24.20
N LEU A 547 -32.39 -7.28 -25.34
CA LEU A 547 -32.30 -8.68 -25.79
C LEU A 547 -33.32 -9.58 -25.07
N PHE A 548 -33.05 -10.89 -25.01
CA PHE A 548 -34.08 -11.91 -24.82
C PHE A 548 -34.56 -12.21 -23.39
N THR A 549 -33.84 -11.89 -22.30
CA THR A 549 -34.24 -12.36 -20.95
C THR A 549 -35.34 -11.51 -20.34
N GLN A 550 -36.57 -11.56 -20.88
CA GLN A 550 -37.70 -10.72 -20.45
C GLN A 550 -38.29 -11.10 -19.06
N ASN A 551 -37.47 -11.27 -18.02
CA ASN A 551 -37.81 -11.34 -16.58
C ASN A 551 -36.53 -11.53 -15.73
N GLN A 552 -36.07 -10.52 -14.98
CA GLN A 552 -35.27 -10.69 -13.73
C GLN A 552 -35.04 -9.35 -12.97
N ASN A 553 -34.87 -9.36 -11.62
CA ASN A 553 -35.29 -8.25 -10.72
C ASN A 553 -34.22 -7.45 -9.95
N SER A 554 -34.67 -6.51 -9.09
CA SER A 554 -34.71 -6.72 -7.60
C SER A 554 -34.74 -5.45 -6.74
N GLU A 555 -35.21 -5.58 -5.50
CA GLU A 555 -35.14 -4.51 -4.51
C GLU A 555 -33.69 -4.25 -4.11
N LEU A 556 -33.27 -3.00 -4.25
CA LEU A 556 -31.90 -2.59 -4.00
C LEU A 556 -31.94 -1.75 -2.71
N ASP A 557 -31.50 -2.32 -1.57
CA ASP A 557 -31.69 -1.92 -0.13
C ASP A 557 -31.41 -0.43 0.25
N THR A 558 -31.01 -0.09 1.48
CA THR A 558 -30.51 1.26 1.85
C THR A 558 -29.20 1.34 2.58
N ASN A 559 -28.54 0.22 2.77
CA ASN A 559 -27.30 0.18 3.50
C ASN A 559 -26.09 0.44 2.61
N LEU A 560 -26.31 0.76 1.31
CA LEU A 560 -25.39 0.52 0.19
C LEU A 560 -25.47 1.32 -1.18
N PHE A 561 -25.30 2.66 -1.29
CA PHE A 561 -24.97 3.43 -2.55
C PHE A 561 -24.15 4.76 -2.37
N PHE A 562 -23.83 5.49 -3.49
CA PHE A 562 -23.50 6.96 -3.55
C PHE A 562 -24.70 7.75 -3.04
N PRO A 563 -24.45 8.74 -2.20
CA PRO A 563 -25.17 10.03 -2.26
C PRO A 563 -24.75 11.22 -3.19
N VAL A 564 -25.33 11.38 -4.40
CA VAL A 564 -25.33 12.65 -5.21
C VAL A 564 -26.70 13.28 -5.68
N ILE A 565 -27.81 12.59 -6.04
CA ILE A 565 -28.98 13.21 -6.76
C ILE A 565 -30.38 13.20 -6.03
N ALA A 566 -30.83 14.31 -5.37
CA ALA A 566 -32.22 14.61 -4.87
C ALA A 566 -32.83 16.08 -4.88
N ARG A 567 -32.42 17.02 -5.76
CA ARG A 567 -33.04 18.38 -6.00
C ARG A 567 -33.54 18.80 -7.44
N ARG A 568 -33.42 18.01 -8.54
CA ARG A 568 -33.74 18.37 -9.97
C ARG A 568 -34.58 17.39 -10.87
N ILE A 569 -34.41 16.05 -10.85
CA ILE A 569 -35.16 14.92 -11.53
C ILE A 569 -35.99 13.86 -10.63
N ARG A 570 -37.34 13.94 -10.37
CA ARG A 570 -38.32 13.02 -9.65
C ARG A 570 -39.79 12.80 -10.21
N CYS A 571 -40.04 12.48 -11.49
CA CYS A 571 -41.19 11.67 -11.99
C CYS A 571 -40.78 10.59 -13.06
N ARG A 572 -40.35 9.35 -12.69
CA ARG A 572 -40.11 8.16 -13.58
C ARG A 572 -39.80 6.84 -12.83
N GLN A 573 -38.53 6.55 -12.49
CA GLN A 573 -38.01 5.31 -11.87
C GLN A 573 -38.24 5.14 -10.34
N CYS A 574 -37.39 5.67 -9.44
CA CYS A 574 -37.46 5.45 -7.98
C CYS A 574 -37.42 6.68 -7.03
N ASN A 575 -38.57 7.07 -6.43
CA ASN A 575 -38.77 8.25 -5.55
C ASN A 575 -40.16 8.52 -4.82
N ASN A 576 -41.00 7.59 -4.35
CA ASN A 576 -42.35 7.86 -3.73
C ASN A 576 -42.42 8.06 -2.19
N ILE A 577 -43.40 8.85 -1.70
CA ILE A 577 -43.37 9.73 -0.49
C ILE A 577 -44.01 11.10 -0.88
N GLU A 578 -44.50 11.94 0.06
CA GLU A 578 -45.10 13.31 -0.10
C GLU A 578 -46.35 13.42 -0.98
N ASN A 579 -46.38 12.67 -2.07
CA ASN A 579 -47.12 12.99 -3.26
C ASN A 579 -48.58 12.38 -3.32
N GLU A 580 -48.74 11.02 -3.39
CA GLU A 580 -50.06 10.30 -3.26
C GLU A 580 -50.56 10.40 -1.79
N GLU A 581 -50.50 11.59 -1.18
CA GLU A 581 -51.25 11.97 0.02
C GLU A 581 -51.62 13.47 -0.14
N ASN A 582 -52.91 13.80 -0.11
CA ASN A 582 -53.44 15.14 -0.35
C ASN A 582 -54.37 15.54 0.82
N PHE A 583 -54.09 16.68 1.46
CA PHE A 583 -54.73 17.26 2.67
C PHE A 583 -54.23 16.74 4.05
N PRO A 584 -54.25 17.58 5.12
CA PRO A 584 -53.73 18.96 5.14
C PRO A 584 -52.96 19.35 6.44
N LEU A 585 -52.12 20.40 6.33
CA LEU A 585 -51.46 21.16 7.42
C LEU A 585 -50.46 20.36 8.31
N ASP A 586 -49.33 20.91 8.77
CA ASP A 586 -48.81 22.29 8.69
C ASP A 586 -47.28 22.33 8.44
N ARG A 587 -46.75 23.53 8.19
CA ARG A 587 -45.35 23.84 7.88
C ARG A 587 -44.41 23.35 9.00
N THR A 588 -43.23 22.82 8.69
CA THR A 588 -42.07 23.68 8.40
C THR A 588 -40.90 22.89 7.80
N CYS A 589 -40.28 23.45 6.75
CA CYS A 589 -38.91 23.10 6.37
C CYS A 589 -38.22 24.33 5.75
N SER A 590 -38.34 25.47 6.47
CA SER A 590 -37.57 26.68 6.19
C SER A 590 -36.20 26.59 6.87
N PHE A 591 -35.30 27.50 6.48
CA PHE A 591 -33.88 27.49 6.81
C PHE A 591 -33.59 28.01 8.23
N SER A 592 -34.27 27.49 9.25
CA SER A 592 -33.99 27.75 10.67
C SER A 592 -34.57 26.66 11.57
N ASN A 593 -33.70 25.90 12.25
CA ASN A 593 -33.79 25.60 13.70
C ASN A 593 -32.69 24.60 14.13
N VAL A 594 -31.47 25.12 14.28
CA VAL A 594 -30.46 24.61 15.24
C VAL A 594 -29.90 25.80 16.04
N ILE A 595 -30.80 26.74 16.39
CA ILE A 595 -30.48 27.95 17.16
C ILE A 595 -31.22 27.96 18.52
N HIS A 596 -32.42 27.37 18.62
CA HIS A 596 -33.11 27.13 19.90
C HIS A 596 -32.99 25.67 20.38
N GLU A 597 -31.75 25.25 20.64
CA GLU A 597 -31.45 24.34 21.78
C GLU A 597 -30.39 25.03 22.67
N LYS A 598 -30.60 26.34 22.91
CA LYS A 598 -29.61 27.22 23.53
C LYS A 598 -30.20 28.42 24.28
N GLU A 599 -31.19 28.18 25.15
CA GLU A 599 -31.64 29.19 26.13
C GLU A 599 -31.40 28.77 27.60
N ASP A 600 -31.49 27.49 27.96
CA ASP A 600 -31.14 27.01 29.32
C ASP A 600 -29.63 27.09 29.67
N ALA A 601 -28.76 27.33 28.69
CA ALA A 601 -27.31 27.42 28.88
C ALA A 601 -26.73 28.83 28.65
N VAL A 602 -27.56 29.84 28.37
CA VAL A 602 -27.13 31.24 28.22
C VAL A 602 -27.27 32.02 29.55
N HIS A 603 -28.04 31.50 30.51
CA HIS A 603 -28.09 32.03 31.87
C HIS A 603 -26.89 31.64 32.76
N LYS A 604 -25.87 30.97 32.20
CA LYS A 604 -24.50 30.95 32.77
C LYS A 604 -23.55 31.90 32.03
N ILE A 605 -23.86 33.18 32.24
CA ILE A 605 -22.89 34.22 32.61
C ILE A 605 -21.83 34.50 31.54
N CYS A 606 -22.20 35.42 30.64
CA CYS A 606 -21.26 36.46 30.24
C CYS A 606 -21.00 37.37 31.46
N THR A 607 -19.88 37.22 32.17
CA THR A 607 -19.13 38.29 32.88
C THR A 607 -17.89 37.72 33.60
N LYS A 608 -16.83 38.54 33.69
CA LYS A 608 -15.50 38.29 34.30
C LYS A 608 -14.67 37.16 33.63
N TYR A 609 -13.48 37.41 33.08
CA TYR A 609 -12.59 38.59 33.15
C TYR A 609 -12.03 38.89 34.55
N HIS A 610 -11.03 38.10 34.96
CA HIS A 610 -9.73 38.46 35.56
C HIS A 610 -8.89 37.16 35.53
N GLU A 611 -7.70 37.17 34.94
CA GLU A 611 -6.37 37.24 35.61
C GLU A 611 -5.97 35.95 36.38
N ILE A 612 -4.82 35.35 36.03
CA ILE A 612 -3.55 35.36 36.81
C ILE A 612 -3.74 34.57 38.13
N ILE A 613 -3.24 33.32 38.24
CA ILE A 613 -1.87 32.95 38.66
C ILE A 613 -1.56 33.47 40.09
N SER A 614 -0.93 32.64 40.92
CA SER A 614 -0.65 32.85 42.36
C SER A 614 -1.83 32.57 43.31
N ASP A 615 -1.66 31.95 44.49
CA ASP A 615 -0.68 30.96 44.94
C ASP A 615 -1.28 30.23 46.15
N VAL A 616 -1.13 28.91 46.23
CA VAL A 616 -1.32 28.16 47.50
C VAL A 616 -0.12 27.25 47.71
N ASN A 617 0.85 27.82 48.42
CA ASN A 617 1.98 27.13 49.06
C ASN A 617 1.52 25.81 49.73
N LEU A 618 2.10 24.66 49.41
CA LEU A 618 3.45 24.18 49.80
C LEU A 618 3.53 23.75 51.28
N LEU A 619 3.39 22.44 51.49
CA LEU A 619 4.15 21.55 52.40
C LEU A 619 3.38 20.21 52.47
N CYS A 620 3.95 19.04 52.17
CA CYS A 620 5.15 18.52 52.81
C CYS A 620 5.84 17.40 51.99
N ASN A 621 7.10 17.15 52.34
CA ASN A 621 7.83 15.90 52.06
C ASN A 621 7.23 14.73 52.93
N THR A 622 7.70 13.48 52.98
CA THR A 622 9.06 12.93 52.84
C THR A 622 9.03 11.38 52.80
N PHE A 623 10.12 10.78 52.31
CA PHE A 623 10.69 9.46 52.66
C PHE A 623 10.13 8.12 52.15
N SER A 624 11.07 7.39 51.52
CA SER A 624 11.36 5.95 51.64
C SER A 624 10.57 4.90 50.84
N SER A 625 11.31 4.16 50.01
CA SER A 625 11.30 2.68 50.04
C SER A 625 12.64 2.14 49.52
N GLU A 626 13.27 1.25 50.28
CA GLU A 626 14.63 0.75 50.03
C GLU A 626 14.72 -0.32 48.90
N ILE A 627 15.86 -0.29 48.20
CA ILE A 627 16.84 -1.38 48.02
C ILE A 627 16.38 -2.81 48.43
N PHE A 628 16.68 -3.86 47.62
CA PHE A 628 17.58 -4.97 48.05
C PHE A 628 18.07 -5.96 46.96
N MET A 629 19.35 -5.80 46.58
CA MET A 629 20.46 -6.78 46.46
C MET A 629 20.40 -8.13 45.67
N PHE A 630 21.47 -8.31 44.87
CA PHE A 630 22.28 -9.55 44.64
C PHE A 630 21.75 -10.64 43.67
N PHE A 631 22.58 -11.49 43.02
CA PHE A 631 23.94 -11.95 43.39
C PHE A 631 25.04 -11.89 42.29
N GLN A 632 26.27 -11.78 42.80
CA GLN A 632 27.61 -11.62 42.19
C GLN A 632 28.29 -12.97 41.82
N SER A 633 29.35 -12.99 40.96
CA SER A 633 30.68 -13.65 41.21
C SER A 633 31.56 -14.02 39.98
N ASN A 634 32.68 -13.30 39.82
CA ASN A 634 34.08 -13.72 39.58
C ASN A 634 34.58 -14.64 38.42
N SER A 635 35.54 -14.11 37.64
CA SER A 635 36.98 -14.50 37.48
C SER A 635 37.43 -16.00 37.57
N CYS A 636 38.45 -16.51 36.86
CA CYS A 636 39.72 -15.89 36.41
C CYS A 636 40.60 -16.79 35.46
N LYS A 637 41.49 -16.15 34.66
CA LYS A 637 42.86 -16.59 34.22
C LYS A 637 43.16 -17.86 33.34
N LYS A 638 43.70 -17.56 32.12
CA LYS A 638 45.11 -17.78 31.68
C LYS A 638 45.69 -19.21 31.47
N SER A 639 46.08 -19.56 30.23
CA SER A 639 47.48 -19.86 29.81
C SER A 639 47.63 -20.22 28.31
N SER A 640 48.82 -19.96 27.75
CA SER A 640 49.24 -20.16 26.34
C SER A 640 49.99 -21.48 26.11
N LEU A 641 50.02 -22.00 24.85
CA LEU A 641 51.28 -22.40 24.17
C LEU A 641 51.12 -22.76 22.66
N CYS A 642 52.17 -22.44 21.87
CA CYS A 642 52.58 -22.94 20.53
C CYS A 642 51.63 -22.89 19.31
N ILE A 643 51.97 -22.55 18.04
CA ILE A 643 53.20 -22.27 17.21
C ILE A 643 53.24 -23.19 15.96
N ILE A 644 53.58 -22.62 14.78
CA ILE A 644 53.67 -23.15 13.37
C ILE A 644 52.31 -23.64 12.76
N ILE A 645 51.80 -23.20 11.59
CA ILE A 645 52.39 -22.97 10.25
C ILE A 645 51.70 -21.78 9.52
N THR A 646 52.52 -21.02 8.79
CA THR A 646 52.19 -19.83 7.98
C THR A 646 51.64 -20.18 6.59
N GLU A 647 50.59 -19.49 6.13
CA GLU A 647 50.49 -18.97 4.74
C GLU A 647 49.41 -17.88 4.64
N CYS A 648 49.72 -16.77 3.96
CA CYS A 648 48.99 -15.50 4.03
C CYS A 648 47.85 -15.36 2.99
N TYR A 649 46.79 -14.64 3.36
CA TYR A 649 46.00 -13.78 2.45
C TYR A 649 45.30 -12.68 3.28
N GLU A 650 45.28 -11.43 2.79
CA GLU A 650 44.75 -10.25 3.49
C GLU A 650 43.48 -9.68 2.81
N MET A 651 42.67 -8.93 3.57
CA MET A 651 41.44 -8.21 3.15
C MET A 651 41.08 -7.16 4.22
N THR A 652 40.27 -6.15 3.90
CA THR A 652 40.33 -4.83 4.59
C THR A 652 39.04 -4.24 5.16
N GLU A 653 39.21 -3.82 6.42
CA GLU A 653 38.45 -2.94 7.32
C GLU A 653 38.12 -1.50 6.86
N ILE A 654 37.47 -0.78 7.80
CA ILE A 654 36.64 0.43 7.74
C ILE A 654 36.14 0.79 9.21
N ASN A 655 35.14 1.65 9.53
CA ASN A 655 34.75 1.98 10.96
C ASN A 655 33.22 1.93 11.35
N THR A 656 32.72 1.06 12.26
CA THR A 656 31.25 0.81 12.51
C THR A 656 30.40 1.59 13.58
N LEU A 657 29.67 0.97 14.57
CA LEU A 657 28.76 1.60 15.59
C LEU A 657 28.89 1.12 17.05
N GLY A 658 27.81 1.03 17.86
CA GLY A 658 27.86 0.45 19.21
C GLY A 658 26.54 -0.12 19.75
N TRP A 659 26.52 -0.70 20.96
CA TRP A 659 25.35 -1.32 21.61
C TRP A 659 24.06 -0.45 21.75
N PHE A 660 24.05 0.84 21.43
CA PHE A 660 23.08 1.81 21.99
C PHE A 660 21.71 1.86 21.32
N ASP A 661 21.55 2.56 20.23
CA ASP A 661 21.31 1.89 18.97
C ASP A 661 20.57 0.51 19.06
N TYR A 662 21.31 -0.59 19.27
CA TYR A 662 20.84 -1.99 19.38
C TYR A 662 19.94 -2.22 20.61
N LEU A 663 20.05 -1.34 21.60
CA LEU A 663 19.20 -1.28 22.77
C LEU A 663 17.99 -0.38 22.52
N VAL A 664 18.01 0.70 21.75
CA VAL A 664 16.77 1.48 21.50
C VAL A 664 15.90 0.85 20.42
N ILE A 665 16.50 -0.04 19.65
CA ILE A 665 15.93 -1.33 19.27
C ILE A 665 15.27 -2.03 20.47
N ALA A 666 16.04 -2.70 21.33
CA ALA A 666 15.60 -3.67 22.35
C ALA A 666 14.60 -3.18 23.41
N ILE A 667 14.65 -1.90 23.75
CA ILE A 667 13.72 -1.17 24.63
C ILE A 667 12.28 -1.34 24.15
N MET A 668 12.17 -1.56 22.86
CA MET A 668 11.14 -0.91 22.13
C MET A 668 10.40 -1.95 21.28
N LEU A 669 11.17 -2.88 20.71
CA LEU A 669 11.08 -4.31 21.04
C LEU A 669 10.16 -4.62 22.22
N CYS A 670 10.42 -4.01 23.38
CA CYS A 670 9.59 -4.23 24.54
C CYS A 670 8.39 -3.28 24.68
N ILE A 671 8.42 -2.00 24.28
CA ILE A 671 7.22 -1.13 24.35
C ILE A 671 6.06 -1.76 23.56
N SER A 672 6.36 -2.48 22.48
CA SER A 672 5.31 -3.25 21.79
C SER A 672 5.48 -4.72 21.53
N THR A 673 6.35 -5.32 22.32
CA THR A 673 5.80 -6.34 23.20
C THR A 673 4.59 -5.81 23.96
N ALA A 674 4.74 -4.78 24.79
CA ALA A 674 3.86 -4.56 25.92
C ALA A 674 2.41 -4.15 25.61
N ILE A 675 2.18 -3.01 24.97
CA ILE A 675 0.90 -2.27 25.10
C ILE A 675 -0.38 -3.06 24.71
N GLY A 676 -0.30 -4.03 23.83
CA GLY A 676 -1.38 -4.92 23.46
C GLY A 676 -1.41 -6.18 24.22
N ILE A 677 -0.26 -6.71 24.63
CA ILE A 677 -0.27 -7.76 25.62
C ILE A 677 -1.06 -7.27 26.82
N TYR A 678 -0.74 -6.09 27.32
CA TYR A 678 -1.59 -5.30 28.22
C TYR A 678 -3.08 -5.31 27.84
N TYR A 679 -3.50 -4.87 26.66
CA TYR A 679 -4.92 -4.89 26.28
C TYR A 679 -5.51 -6.23 25.75
N ARG A 680 -4.96 -7.45 25.93
CA ARG A 680 -5.85 -8.65 26.04
C ARG A 680 -6.47 -8.68 27.42
N PHE A 681 -5.63 -8.32 28.38
CA PHE A 681 -5.98 -8.30 29.79
C PHE A 681 -6.89 -7.14 30.09
N SER A 682 -6.79 -6.06 29.32
CA SER A 682 -7.65 -4.90 29.41
C SER A 682 -8.58 -4.76 28.19
N GLY A 683 -9.88 -4.55 28.42
CA GLY A 683 -10.89 -4.48 27.35
C GLY A 683 -11.54 -5.83 27.02
N GLY A 684 -12.38 -6.29 27.96
CA GLY A 684 -13.31 -7.42 27.82
C GLY A 684 -12.74 -8.83 27.64
N HIS A 685 -11.40 -8.99 27.56
CA HIS A 685 -10.62 -10.14 27.06
C HIS A 685 -11.19 -10.96 25.92
N GLN A 686 -12.24 -10.51 25.28
CA GLN A 686 -12.70 -10.95 24.00
C GLN A 686 -13.59 -12.22 23.90
N LYS A 687 -14.91 -12.03 23.75
CA LYS A 687 -16.05 -12.96 23.64
C LYS A 687 -17.15 -12.77 22.52
N THR A 688 -17.08 -11.89 21.52
CA THR A 688 -18.20 -11.51 20.60
C THR A 688 -17.69 -10.76 19.36
N MET A 689 -18.58 -10.26 18.50
CA MET A 689 -18.29 -9.07 17.70
C MET A 689 -18.07 -7.81 18.59
N GLU A 690 -18.47 -7.73 19.93
CA GLU A 690 -18.36 -6.73 21.15
C GLU A 690 -17.27 -6.84 22.39
N GLU A 691 -15.96 -6.45 22.67
CA GLU A 691 -14.68 -5.59 22.35
C GLU A 691 -13.50 -5.44 21.04
N TYR A 692 -13.33 -5.66 19.58
CA TYR A 692 -13.75 -6.66 18.29
C TYR A 692 -13.84 -5.78 17.05
N PHE A 693 -14.92 -5.98 16.28
CA PHE A 693 -15.47 -5.01 15.36
C PHE A 693 -16.09 -3.82 16.05
N ILE A 694 -17.39 -3.54 15.87
CA ILE A 694 -18.15 -2.26 15.88
C ILE A 694 -17.91 -1.29 17.06
N ALA A 695 -16.66 -1.08 17.42
CA ALA A 695 -16.04 -0.44 18.57
C ALA A 695 -16.57 -0.66 19.98
N ASN A 696 -17.77 -1.20 20.18
CA ASN A 696 -18.61 -0.81 21.30
C ASN A 696 -18.69 0.73 21.33
N ARG A 697 -18.49 1.35 20.16
CA ARG A 697 -18.91 2.69 19.86
C ARG A 697 -18.55 3.77 20.95
N SER A 698 -17.27 4.19 21.10
CA SER A 698 -16.77 5.20 22.10
C SER A 698 -15.37 5.89 21.95
N MET A 699 -14.76 6.05 20.77
CA MET A 699 -13.35 6.52 20.63
C MET A 699 -13.16 8.05 20.74
N SER A 700 -11.92 8.56 20.66
CA SER A 700 -11.59 10.00 20.80
C SER A 700 -11.42 10.80 19.49
N ILE A 701 -10.58 11.85 19.48
CA ILE A 701 -10.71 13.04 18.62
C ILE A 701 -9.34 13.60 18.12
N LEU A 702 -8.22 12.88 18.29
CA LEU A 702 -6.87 13.32 17.85
C LEU A 702 -5.86 12.17 17.64
N PRO A 703 -5.83 11.09 18.41
CA PRO A 703 -4.75 10.12 18.25
C PRO A 703 -5.28 8.78 17.74
N VAL A 704 -6.53 8.51 18.08
CA VAL A 704 -7.74 8.46 17.22
C VAL A 704 -7.77 9.38 16.00
N ALA A 705 -6.69 10.09 15.70
CA ALA A 705 -6.52 10.84 14.49
C ALA A 705 -5.15 10.85 13.83
N ILE A 706 -4.20 10.10 14.33
CA ILE A 706 -2.92 9.95 13.65
C ILE A 706 -3.02 8.76 12.63
N ALA A 707 -4.28 8.36 12.37
CA ALA A 707 -5.00 7.07 12.31
C ALA A 707 -4.86 6.00 11.19
N MET A 708 -4.94 6.51 9.96
CA MET A 708 -5.36 5.99 8.66
C MET A 708 -4.86 6.94 7.59
N MET A 709 -4.86 8.21 7.98
CA MET A 709 -3.82 9.19 7.91
C MET A 709 -2.62 8.49 7.31
N ALA A 710 -2.06 7.66 8.14
CA ALA A 710 -0.83 7.04 7.89
C ALA A 710 -0.78 6.24 6.56
N SER A 711 -1.82 5.45 6.24
CA SER A 711 -2.12 4.42 5.18
C SER A 711 -1.03 3.79 4.26
N HIS A 712 0.12 4.42 4.07
CA HIS A 712 0.30 5.07 2.76
C HIS A 712 1.66 5.73 2.61
N LEU A 713 2.28 6.24 3.68
CA LEU A 713 3.72 6.47 3.67
C LEU A 713 4.42 5.91 4.90
N SER A 714 4.84 4.66 4.84
CA SER A 714 5.97 4.20 5.63
C SER A 714 7.28 4.30 4.94
N ALA A 715 8.03 3.21 4.76
CA ALA A 715 9.35 3.15 4.20
C ALA A 715 9.66 2.28 2.96
N LEU A 716 8.76 1.52 2.29
CA LEU A 716 8.78 1.46 0.78
C LEU A 716 8.22 2.74 0.29
N ALA A 717 7.40 3.30 1.12
CA ALA A 717 7.16 4.66 1.05
C ALA A 717 8.45 5.49 1.15
N PHE A 718 8.95 5.79 2.33
CA PHE A 718 10.24 6.44 2.63
C PHE A 718 11.27 6.09 1.56
N LEU A 719 11.24 4.83 1.15
CA LEU A 719 11.64 4.21 -0.12
C LEU A 719 11.88 5.04 -1.38
N GLY A 720 11.27 6.21 -1.63
CA GLY A 720 11.52 6.81 -2.96
C GLY A 720 11.24 8.24 -3.30
N ILE A 721 10.48 9.00 -2.54
CA ILE A 721 9.71 10.04 -3.23
C ILE A 721 10.46 11.30 -3.56
N SER A 722 11.62 11.48 -2.96
CA SER A 722 12.58 12.46 -3.43
C SER A 722 13.93 11.77 -3.62
N ALA A 723 13.94 10.47 -3.78
CA ALA A 723 15.09 9.79 -4.31
C ALA A 723 14.96 9.87 -5.80
N GLU A 724 13.75 9.63 -6.29
CA GLU A 724 13.20 10.33 -7.44
C GLU A 724 13.24 11.84 -7.14
N ASN A 725 14.48 12.34 -7.29
CA ASN A 725 15.13 13.64 -7.20
C ASN A 725 16.60 13.59 -7.69
N TYR A 726 17.14 12.42 -8.09
CA TYR A 726 18.23 12.23 -9.06
C TYR A 726 17.98 12.85 -10.47
N ILE A 727 17.58 12.06 -11.46
CA ILE A 727 18.22 12.04 -12.79
C ILE A 727 17.78 12.79 -14.09
N TYR A 728 16.59 13.38 -14.25
CA TYR A 728 16.25 14.63 -15.00
C TYR A 728 14.85 15.23 -14.63
N GLY A 729 14.66 15.95 -13.49
CA GLY A 729 13.48 16.78 -13.05
C GLY A 729 12.78 16.57 -11.65
N THR A 730 12.88 17.44 -10.61
CA THR A 730 12.38 17.23 -9.19
C THR A 730 11.14 17.96 -8.66
N GLN A 731 10.73 19.07 -9.23
CA GLN A 731 9.36 19.26 -9.66
C GLN A 731 8.18 19.43 -8.70
N ILE A 732 8.06 18.72 -7.57
CA ILE A 732 6.70 18.28 -7.16
C ILE A 732 6.25 18.62 -5.73
N ILE A 733 6.29 19.92 -5.42
CA ILE A 733 5.23 20.60 -4.66
C ILE A 733 4.14 21.05 -5.66
N GLY A 734 3.99 20.31 -6.79
CA GLY A 734 3.24 20.70 -7.99
C GLY A 734 1.72 20.78 -7.83
N ILE A 735 1.26 20.81 -6.58
CA ILE A 735 -0.06 20.35 -6.18
C ILE A 735 -0.33 20.63 -4.70
N ASN A 736 -0.26 21.88 -4.25
CA ASN A 736 -0.85 22.25 -2.96
C ASN A 736 -2.40 22.24 -3.04
N LEU A 737 -2.96 21.15 -3.58
CA LEU A 737 -4.02 21.26 -4.58
C LEU A 737 -4.83 20.00 -4.78
N GLY A 738 -4.41 19.07 -5.65
CA GLY A 738 -5.22 17.99 -6.18
C GLY A 738 -5.85 17.27 -5.02
N TYR A 739 -4.99 16.76 -4.15
CA TYR A 739 -5.14 16.66 -2.69
C TYR A 739 -6.47 17.07 -2.10
N PHE A 740 -6.62 18.37 -2.06
CA PHE A 740 -7.68 19.09 -1.45
C PHE A 740 -8.98 19.08 -2.27
N LEU A 741 -8.90 18.97 -3.60
CA LEU A 741 -10.03 19.11 -4.55
C LEU A 741 -11.13 18.07 -4.39
N SER A 742 -10.74 16.84 -4.06
CA SER A 742 -11.64 15.71 -3.95
C SER A 742 -12.24 15.60 -2.57
N ILE A 743 -11.70 16.30 -1.57
CA ILE A 743 -12.18 16.27 -0.19
C ILE A 743 -13.69 16.53 -0.14
N PRO A 744 -14.31 17.37 -0.98
CA PRO A 744 -15.76 17.54 -1.02
C PRO A 744 -16.53 16.39 -1.69
N ILE A 745 -16.02 15.81 -2.77
CA ILE A 745 -16.57 14.58 -3.38
C ILE A 745 -16.55 13.46 -2.34
N LEU A 746 -15.56 13.52 -1.46
CA LEU A 746 -15.59 12.81 -0.22
C LEU A 746 -16.74 13.29 0.70
N CYS A 747 -16.65 14.51 1.24
CA CYS A 747 -17.41 15.09 2.36
C CYS A 747 -18.88 14.77 2.38
N TYR A 748 -19.43 14.72 1.17
CA TYR A 748 -20.85 14.82 0.90
C TYR A 748 -21.27 13.83 -0.17
N GLY A 749 -20.39 13.50 -1.13
CA GLY A 749 -20.69 12.68 -2.30
C GLY A 749 -21.18 11.27 -1.97
N PHE A 750 -21.16 10.91 -0.69
CA PHE A 750 -21.68 9.65 -0.20
C PHE A 750 -22.44 9.73 1.14
N ILE A 751 -22.84 10.89 1.68
CA ILE A 751 -22.85 11.04 3.15
C ILE A 751 -24.16 10.77 3.96
N PRO A 752 -24.93 9.65 3.80
CA PRO A 752 -25.42 8.91 5.00
C PRO A 752 -25.63 7.36 4.93
N VAL A 753 -24.80 6.57 4.23
CA VAL A 753 -25.07 5.18 3.84
C VAL A 753 -24.42 3.90 4.48
N PHE A 754 -23.23 3.51 5.08
CA PHE A 754 -21.84 3.87 5.60
C PHE A 754 -22.05 4.73 6.91
N PHE A 755 -23.30 4.79 7.43
CA PHE A 755 -23.83 5.34 8.71
C PHE A 755 -24.80 4.40 9.50
N LYS A 756 -26.14 4.47 9.29
CA LYS A 756 -27.27 4.00 10.16
C LYS A 756 -27.35 2.57 10.77
N LEU A 757 -27.51 1.47 10.01
CA LEU A 757 -28.04 0.16 10.52
C LEU A 757 -26.99 -0.83 11.07
N GLN A 758 -25.88 -1.02 10.34
CA GLN A 758 -24.50 -1.16 10.85
C GLN A 758 -23.62 -2.38 10.54
N ALA A 759 -22.30 -2.10 10.56
CA ALA A 759 -21.18 -2.88 10.06
C ALA A 759 -21.13 -4.37 10.38
N THR A 760 -20.24 -5.10 9.70
CA THR A 760 -18.80 -4.76 9.54
C THR A 760 -18.20 -4.84 8.10
N SER A 761 -18.95 -4.53 7.04
CA SER A 761 -18.38 -4.13 5.73
C SER A 761 -19.31 -3.39 4.79
N ILE A 762 -18.84 -3.20 3.53
CA ILE A 762 -19.22 -2.53 2.26
C ILE A 762 -19.81 -3.65 1.48
N TYR A 763 -18.98 -4.58 1.00
CA TYR A 763 -19.30 -5.46 -0.11
C TYR A 763 -20.51 -6.36 0.20
N GLU A 764 -21.06 -6.36 1.40
CA GLU A 764 -22.51 -6.55 1.54
C GLU A 764 -23.40 -5.52 0.73
N TYR A 765 -22.85 -4.80 -0.28
CA TYR A 765 -23.36 -3.72 -1.17
C TYR A 765 -23.74 -4.11 -2.62
N LEU A 766 -22.86 -4.73 -3.42
CA LEU A 766 -23.43 -5.77 -4.30
C LEU A 766 -23.85 -6.98 -3.46
N GLY A 767 -23.87 -6.86 -2.14
CA GLY A 767 -24.87 -7.51 -1.35
C GLY A 767 -26.23 -6.91 -1.68
N LYS A 768 -26.94 -6.36 -0.69
CA LYS A 768 -28.42 -6.47 -0.59
C LYS A 768 -29.20 -5.92 -1.80
N ARG A 769 -29.40 -6.81 -2.77
CA ARG A 769 -29.86 -6.57 -4.14
C ARG A 769 -30.46 -7.92 -4.64
N PHE A 770 -30.21 -8.33 -5.89
CA PHE A 770 -30.87 -9.45 -6.59
C PHE A 770 -30.65 -10.92 -6.10
N GLY A 771 -30.18 -11.18 -4.86
CA GLY A 771 -30.08 -12.56 -4.31
C GLY A 771 -28.68 -13.15 -4.11
N VAL A 772 -28.19 -14.03 -4.99
CA VAL A 772 -27.25 -15.14 -4.66
C VAL A 772 -25.88 -15.28 -5.42
N ARG A 773 -25.53 -14.56 -6.52
CA ARG A 773 -24.25 -14.60 -7.31
C ARG A 773 -22.96 -14.27 -6.59
N VAL A 774 -22.32 -13.14 -6.91
CA VAL A 774 -21.04 -13.12 -7.64
C VAL A 774 -19.80 -13.58 -6.88
N LYS A 775 -19.95 -14.47 -5.88
CA LYS A 775 -19.32 -15.79 -5.80
C LYS A 775 -17.80 -15.86 -5.99
N MET A 776 -17.47 -15.54 -7.24
CA MET A 776 -16.20 -15.21 -7.86
C MET A 776 -16.41 -13.85 -8.59
N MET A 777 -15.80 -12.72 -8.18
CA MET A 777 -15.77 -11.51 -9.03
C MET A 777 -15.08 -10.31 -8.34
N ALA A 778 -15.67 -9.56 -7.41
CA ALA A 778 -14.81 -8.82 -6.47
C ALA A 778 -14.09 -9.85 -5.53
N SER A 779 -13.82 -11.11 -5.97
CA SER A 779 -13.87 -12.32 -5.13
C SER A 779 -13.05 -13.61 -5.58
N PHE A 780 -13.24 -14.43 -6.65
CA PHE A 780 -12.10 -15.16 -7.36
C PHE A 780 -11.58 -14.06 -8.29
N ALA A 781 -11.09 -13.02 -7.62
CA ALA A 781 -10.45 -11.77 -8.01
C ALA A 781 -10.11 -10.99 -6.72
N TYR A 782 -10.90 -11.04 -5.62
CA TYR A 782 -10.51 -10.51 -4.27
C TYR A 782 -9.95 -11.49 -3.19
N TRP A 783 -9.92 -12.80 -3.57
CA TRP A 783 -8.78 -13.85 -3.53
C TRP A 783 -6.12 -13.65 -4.99
N ILE A 784 -5.49 -12.66 -5.70
CA ILE A 784 -5.75 -11.38 -6.44
C ILE A 784 -5.88 -10.02 -5.70
N GLN A 785 -5.62 -9.95 -4.36
CA GLN A 785 -5.33 -8.71 -3.60
C GLN A 785 -4.17 -8.63 -2.54
N GLN A 786 -4.39 -8.19 -1.27
CA GLN A 786 -3.38 -7.47 -0.46
C GLN A 786 -2.06 -8.21 -0.40
N VAL A 787 -2.07 -9.52 -0.23
CA VAL A 787 -0.90 -10.42 -0.30
C VAL A 787 0.21 -10.01 -1.31
N LEU A 788 -0.13 -9.53 -2.53
CA LEU A 788 0.72 -9.31 -3.76
C LEU A 788 1.56 -7.84 -3.95
N TYR A 789 0.74 -7.12 -2.99
CA TYR A 789 0.66 -5.69 -2.45
C TYR A 789 1.39 -5.44 -1.12
N SER A 790 0.83 -5.89 -0.01
CA SER A 790 1.55 -6.32 1.17
C SER A 790 2.52 -7.46 0.89
N GLY A 791 2.82 -7.75 -0.37
CA GLY A 791 4.15 -8.16 -0.68
C GLY A 791 5.10 -6.97 -0.83
N LEU A 792 5.11 -6.17 -1.89
CA LEU A 792 6.10 -5.09 -2.11
C LEU A 792 6.05 -3.92 -1.19
N VAL A 793 5.08 -3.99 -0.33
CA VAL A 793 4.94 -3.07 0.74
C VAL A 793 4.91 -3.84 2.06
N LEU A 794 5.29 -5.13 1.98
CA LEU A 794 6.43 -5.77 2.65
C LEU A 794 7.79 -5.63 1.95
N TYR A 795 7.92 -4.98 0.78
CA TYR A 795 9.11 -4.33 0.17
C TYR A 795 10.29 -3.73 1.00
N ALA A 796 10.42 -2.54 1.59
CA ALA A 796 11.60 -1.69 1.99
C ALA A 796 12.51 -1.71 3.29
N PRO A 797 12.42 -1.06 4.51
CA PRO A 797 13.44 -1.16 5.58
C PRO A 797 13.33 -2.17 6.74
N SER A 798 13.10 -3.44 6.46
CA SER A 798 14.31 -4.24 6.59
C SER A 798 15.12 -4.16 5.34
N LEU A 799 15.90 -3.09 5.25
CA LEU A 799 16.98 -2.95 4.31
C LEU A 799 17.76 -1.65 4.45
N ALA A 800 17.27 -0.58 5.11
CA ALA A 800 17.95 0.72 5.33
C ALA A 800 19.17 0.61 6.24
N LEU A 801 19.87 -0.48 6.05
CA LEU A 801 20.15 -1.48 7.04
C LEU A 801 20.98 -2.68 6.56
N GLU A 802 21.19 -2.92 5.28
CA GLU A 802 21.96 -4.08 4.78
C GLU A 802 23.43 -4.20 5.08
N ALA A 803 24.18 -3.13 5.19
CA ALA A 803 23.85 -1.73 4.96
C ALA A 803 23.20 -0.71 5.94
N THR A 804 23.53 -0.64 7.22
CA THR A 804 24.92 -0.83 7.62
C THR A 804 25.27 -2.22 8.09
N THR A 805 24.39 -3.17 7.92
CA THR A 805 24.60 -4.59 8.19
C THR A 805 25.98 -5.21 7.99
N GLY A 806 26.14 -5.92 6.89
CA GLY A 806 26.90 -7.16 7.00
C GLY A 806 26.01 -8.34 7.31
N ILE A 807 24.86 -8.17 7.96
CA ILE A 807 23.94 -9.26 8.26
C ILE A 807 22.91 -9.40 7.17
N SER A 808 23.43 -9.57 5.98
CA SER A 808 23.51 -10.93 5.51
C SER A 808 22.57 -11.93 6.13
N LYS A 809 21.56 -12.20 5.34
CA LYS A 809 20.27 -11.70 5.69
C LYS A 809 19.29 -12.80 6.04
N THR A 810 19.71 -13.93 6.63
CA THR A 810 18.67 -14.86 7.18
C THR A 810 18.58 -15.44 8.66
N ILE A 811 19.09 -14.79 9.75
CA ILE A 811 18.29 -14.18 10.94
C ILE A 811 17.81 -12.47 11.09
N SER A 812 17.13 -10.86 9.48
CA SER A 812 16.63 -10.82 8.02
C SER A 812 15.12 -10.92 7.86
N ILE A 813 14.59 -11.60 6.85
CA ILE A 813 13.14 -11.88 6.75
C ILE A 813 12.63 -12.98 7.72
N VAL A 814 13.20 -13.15 8.92
CA VAL A 814 12.72 -14.12 9.95
C VAL A 814 12.52 -13.55 11.34
N ILE A 815 12.28 -12.26 11.39
CA ILE A 815 11.95 -11.60 12.63
C ILE A 815 10.77 -10.71 12.40
N ILE A 816 10.77 -9.81 11.43
CA ILE A 816 9.79 -8.75 11.39
C ILE A 816 8.31 -9.21 11.45
N GLY A 817 8.02 -10.41 10.98
CA GLY A 817 6.73 -11.08 10.99
C GLY A 817 6.73 -12.31 11.86
N SER A 818 7.91 -12.76 12.30
CA SER A 818 8.12 -13.38 13.61
C SER A 818 7.86 -12.42 14.77
N VAL A 819 7.58 -11.14 14.51
CA VAL A 819 7.10 -10.11 15.44
C VAL A 819 5.68 -9.70 15.02
N CYS A 820 5.49 -9.42 13.74
CA CYS A 820 4.29 -8.79 13.23
C CYS A 820 3.16 -9.77 13.11
N ALA A 821 3.31 -11.08 12.90
CA ALA A 821 2.17 -11.95 13.15
C ALA A 821 1.75 -12.04 14.64
N PHE A 822 2.31 -11.20 15.54
CA PHE A 822 2.13 -11.26 16.99
C PHE A 822 1.39 -10.13 17.76
N TYR A 823 1.32 -8.79 17.41
CA TYR A 823 0.49 -7.48 17.81
C TYR A 823 -1.10 -6.87 17.75
N SER A 824 -2.38 -7.04 17.17
CA SER A 824 -3.45 -7.77 16.26
C SER A 824 -3.69 -9.33 15.68
N SER A 825 -3.69 -10.64 16.16
CA SER A 825 -3.25 -11.66 17.25
C SER A 825 -4.01 -11.63 18.63
N ILE A 826 -3.45 -11.56 19.84
CA ILE A 826 -4.24 -11.44 21.09
C ILE A 826 -4.67 -10.07 21.81
N GLY A 827 -4.21 -8.80 21.60
CA GLY A 827 -4.47 -7.59 22.50
C GLY A 827 -4.75 -6.08 22.13
N GLY A 828 -4.11 -5.52 21.12
CA GLY A 828 -4.49 -4.44 20.14
C GLY A 828 -5.83 -3.69 20.01
N ILE A 829 -6.98 -4.07 20.59
CA ILE A 829 -8.26 -3.36 20.34
C ILE A 829 -9.08 -3.26 21.61
N LYS A 830 -8.92 -2.21 22.39
CA LYS A 830 -7.69 -2.00 23.13
C LYS A 830 -6.52 -1.45 22.28
N ALA A 831 -5.33 -2.07 22.43
CA ALA A 831 -3.95 -1.67 22.06
C ALA A 831 -3.54 -1.36 20.62
N VAL A 832 -4.33 -0.50 20.09
CA VAL A 832 -3.77 0.79 19.91
C VAL A 832 -3.97 1.58 21.20
N LEU A 833 -3.34 2.73 21.38
CA LEU A 833 -3.76 3.59 22.50
C LEU A 833 -3.56 2.94 23.86
N ILE A 834 -2.35 2.45 24.14
CA ILE A 834 -1.16 3.33 24.14
C ILE A 834 -0.23 3.27 22.89
N THR A 835 -0.34 2.35 21.90
CA THR A 835 0.70 2.21 20.84
C THR A 835 0.79 3.41 19.94
N ASP A 836 0.14 3.36 18.79
CA ASP A 836 0.69 4.04 17.65
C ASP A 836 0.09 5.42 17.45
N VAL A 837 0.68 6.25 18.28
CA VAL A 837 0.96 7.67 18.26
C VAL A 837 2.34 7.84 18.86
N PHE A 838 2.76 6.98 19.80
CA PHE A 838 4.16 6.88 20.19
C PHE A 838 5.04 6.92 18.94
N GLN A 839 4.73 6.04 18.01
CA GLN A 839 5.20 6.03 16.63
C GLN A 839 5.34 7.34 15.87
N SER A 840 4.34 8.18 15.99
CA SER A 840 4.09 9.31 15.10
C SER A 840 5.15 10.34 15.25
N LEU A 841 5.48 10.47 16.51
CA LEU A 841 6.50 11.28 17.10
C LEU A 841 7.88 10.73 16.75
N LEU A 842 7.96 9.57 16.11
CA LEU A 842 9.18 8.82 15.78
C LEU A 842 9.29 8.61 14.28
N MET A 843 8.20 8.87 13.54
CA MET A 843 8.29 9.68 12.32
C MET A 843 8.78 11.05 12.74
N PHE A 844 7.92 11.97 13.15
CA PHE A 844 8.22 13.38 13.37
C PHE A 844 9.52 13.73 14.11
N ALA A 845 9.97 13.01 15.14
CA ALA A 845 11.28 13.28 15.76
C ALA A 845 12.43 13.11 14.76
N SER A 846 12.23 12.20 13.83
CA SER A 846 13.29 11.57 13.13
C SER A 846 13.66 12.31 11.85
N VAL A 847 12.85 12.42 10.79
CA VAL A 847 13.32 13.24 9.65
C VAL A 847 13.64 14.70 9.98
N LEU A 848 13.12 15.25 11.07
CA LEU A 848 13.62 16.53 11.59
C LEU A 848 15.11 16.47 11.96
N LEU A 849 15.58 15.41 12.61
CA LEU A 849 17.00 15.25 12.90
C LEU A 849 17.81 14.81 11.67
N ILE A 850 17.19 14.38 10.57
CA ILE A 850 17.82 14.34 9.23
C ILE A 850 18.04 15.74 8.67
N ILE A 851 16.99 16.56 8.66
CA ILE A 851 17.02 17.93 8.17
C ILE A 851 17.83 18.82 9.11
N GLY A 852 18.10 18.36 10.34
CA GLY A 852 19.04 18.94 11.28
C GLY A 852 20.47 18.48 11.04
N THR A 853 20.73 17.17 11.07
CA THR A 853 22.08 16.61 11.26
C THR A 853 23.08 17.13 10.26
N ALA A 854 22.71 17.23 8.99
CA ALA A 854 23.60 17.80 8.02
C ALA A 854 23.18 19.20 7.52
N ALA A 855 22.04 19.78 7.90
CA ALA A 855 21.88 21.24 7.75
C ALA A 855 22.86 22.01 8.66
N ASN A 856 23.25 21.37 9.76
CA ASN A 856 24.48 21.66 10.49
C ASN A 856 25.72 21.58 9.57
N ASP A 857 26.01 20.41 8.97
CA ASP A 857 27.18 20.24 8.09
C ASP A 857 27.18 21.17 6.86
N ALA A 858 26.02 21.67 6.45
CA ALA A 858 25.77 22.46 5.25
C ALA A 858 26.29 23.89 5.26
N GLY A 859 26.04 24.59 6.37
CA GLY A 859 25.69 26.02 6.32
C GLY A 859 24.19 26.34 6.13
N GLY A 860 23.26 25.44 6.47
CA GLY A 860 21.81 25.72 6.59
C GLY A 860 20.88 25.34 5.42
N LEU A 861 19.56 25.44 5.66
CA LEU A 861 18.48 25.02 4.74
C LEU A 861 18.39 25.83 3.43
N ASP A 862 19.07 26.96 3.35
CA ASP A 862 19.20 27.74 2.11
C ASP A 862 20.43 27.32 1.31
N GLN A 863 21.52 26.92 1.98
CA GLN A 863 22.64 26.19 1.34
C GLN A 863 22.23 24.75 0.98
N ILE A 864 21.11 24.28 1.54
CA ILE A 864 20.25 23.32 0.86
C ILE A 864 19.63 24.06 -0.35
N TRP A 865 18.48 24.74 -0.24
CA TRP A 865 17.66 25.12 -1.41
C TRP A 865 18.36 25.87 -2.58
N GLU A 866 19.26 26.84 -2.38
CA GLU A 866 20.12 27.44 -3.44
C GLU A 866 21.25 26.52 -3.91
N ILE A 867 21.17 25.26 -3.54
CA ILE A 867 21.92 24.20 -4.13
C ILE A 867 20.99 23.17 -4.87
N ALA A 868 19.68 23.43 -4.92
CA ALA A 868 18.79 22.75 -5.88
C ALA A 868 19.06 23.22 -7.32
N ARG A 869 18.90 24.54 -7.51
CA ARG A 869 18.68 25.28 -8.76
C ARG A 869 19.63 25.03 -9.95
N GLN A 870 20.91 25.41 -9.88
CA GLN A 870 21.98 25.38 -10.90
C GLN A 870 22.33 24.02 -11.57
N GLY A 871 21.53 22.97 -11.37
CA GLY A 871 21.59 21.83 -12.27
C GLY A 871 20.24 21.48 -12.87
N GLN A 872 19.20 22.24 -12.50
CA GLN A 872 17.85 22.47 -13.03
C GLN A 872 16.82 22.13 -11.94
N ARG A 873 16.31 23.13 -11.21
CA ARG A 873 15.39 22.95 -10.05
C ARG A 873 14.38 24.07 -9.89
N ILE A 874 14.53 25.05 -8.99
CA ILE A 874 13.39 25.75 -8.32
C ILE A 874 12.50 26.62 -9.22
N GLU A 875 11.66 25.89 -9.96
CA GLU A 875 10.80 26.31 -11.04
C GLU A 875 9.37 25.69 -10.79
N PHE A 876 9.11 24.38 -11.03
CA PHE A 876 7.84 23.60 -10.78
C PHE A 876 6.83 23.62 -11.98
N ASP A 877 7.29 23.76 -13.23
CA ASP A 877 6.67 24.75 -14.12
C ASP A 877 6.29 24.40 -15.58
N SER A 878 6.84 23.38 -16.24
CA SER A 878 6.33 22.93 -17.57
C SER A 878 4.82 22.50 -17.52
N ILE A 879 4.03 22.42 -18.62
CA ILE A 879 2.52 22.27 -18.59
C ILE A 879 1.91 21.58 -19.88
N ASP A 880 2.03 20.24 -20.11
CA ASP A 880 1.77 19.58 -21.45
C ASP A 880 0.56 18.57 -21.57
N LEU A 881 0.38 17.82 -22.69
CA LEU A 881 -0.82 17.02 -23.08
C LEU A 881 -0.93 15.48 -22.76
N ASP A 882 -0.44 14.53 -23.59
CA ASP A 882 -0.46 13.04 -23.32
C ASP A 882 0.96 12.35 -23.48
N PRO A 883 1.41 11.34 -22.71
CA PRO A 883 2.82 11.26 -22.21
C PRO A 883 4.13 10.90 -22.96
N THR A 884 5.11 11.83 -22.97
CA THR A 884 6.54 11.70 -23.32
C THR A 884 7.45 11.54 -22.09
N VAL A 885 8.53 12.32 -21.96
CA VAL A 885 9.81 12.00 -21.29
C VAL A 885 9.56 11.58 -19.86
N ARG A 886 9.20 12.55 -19.02
CA ARG A 886 8.79 12.31 -17.65
C ARG A 886 7.61 13.21 -17.29
N HIS A 887 7.79 14.01 -16.26
CA HIS A 887 6.90 14.43 -15.18
C HIS A 887 6.20 15.80 -15.16
N THR A 888 4.85 15.87 -14.96
CA THR A 888 3.78 16.65 -15.66
C THR A 888 2.73 17.53 -14.87
N TRP A 889 2.05 18.61 -15.32
CA TRP A 889 1.16 19.54 -14.53
C TRP A 889 -0.37 19.26 -14.63
N TRP A 890 -1.20 20.10 -15.32
CA TRP A 890 -2.60 19.94 -16.00
C TRP A 890 -3.50 19.39 -14.81
N SER A 891 -3.38 18.10 -14.54
CA SER A 891 -4.28 17.27 -13.78
C SER A 891 -3.62 16.84 -12.49
N LEU A 892 -2.64 17.62 -12.03
CA LEU A 892 -2.52 17.96 -10.63
C LEU A 892 -3.75 18.72 -10.09
N THR A 893 -4.68 19.07 -10.99
CA THR A 893 -6.13 19.09 -10.72
C THR A 893 -6.80 17.70 -10.80
N LEU A 894 -7.26 17.27 -11.98
CA LEU A 894 -8.28 16.21 -12.15
C LEU A 894 -7.80 14.77 -11.89
N GLY A 895 -6.51 14.49 -12.07
CA GLY A 895 -5.94 13.14 -12.11
C GLY A 895 -5.77 12.49 -10.77
N GLY A 896 -6.25 13.16 -9.74
CA GLY A 896 -6.30 12.66 -8.40
C GLY A 896 -7.45 13.11 -7.58
N LEU A 897 -8.06 14.25 -7.94
CA LEU A 897 -9.50 14.47 -7.73
C LEU A 897 -10.30 13.18 -8.02
N CYS A 898 -9.82 12.37 -8.97
CA CYS A 898 -10.30 11.03 -9.25
C CYS A 898 -9.39 9.82 -8.80
N ILE A 899 -8.17 9.94 -8.22
CA ILE A 899 -7.21 8.80 -7.99
C ILE A 899 -7.54 7.97 -6.76
N PHE A 900 -8.60 8.31 -6.13
CA PHE A 900 -8.48 8.57 -4.71
C PHE A 900 -9.83 9.06 -4.25
N LEU A 901 -10.67 9.54 -5.19
CA LEU A 901 -11.91 8.89 -5.64
C LEU A 901 -11.97 7.34 -5.56
N THR A 902 -11.08 6.62 -4.84
CA THR A 902 -10.40 5.35 -5.25
C THR A 902 -9.62 4.68 -4.09
N LEU A 903 -8.53 5.27 -3.56
CA LEU A 903 -7.82 4.72 -2.37
C LEU A 903 -8.47 4.84 -0.99
N MET A 904 -7.89 5.60 -0.10
CA MET A 904 -8.56 5.95 1.10
C MET A 904 -9.79 6.81 0.82
N GLY A 905 -10.37 7.13 -0.36
CA GLY A 905 -10.94 6.44 -1.54
C GLY A 905 -12.07 5.43 -1.33
N VAL A 906 -12.09 4.19 -1.83
CA VAL A 906 -13.21 3.25 -1.56
C VAL A 906 -12.95 2.13 -0.51
N ASN A 907 -11.81 2.12 0.20
CA ASN A 907 -11.39 0.97 1.03
C ASN A 907 -11.79 1.11 2.47
N GLN A 908 -12.34 0.07 3.03
CA GLN A 908 -11.36 -0.91 3.44
C GLN A 908 -10.74 -0.32 4.73
N VAL A 909 -9.43 -0.16 5.08
CA VAL A 909 -9.10 0.21 6.52
C VAL A 909 -9.53 1.59 6.98
N GLN A 910 -10.21 2.30 6.10
CA GLN A 910 -10.76 3.56 6.42
C GLN A 910 -12.12 3.40 7.08
N ILE A 911 -12.98 2.58 6.46
CA ILE A 911 -14.40 2.26 6.63
C ILE A 911 -15.00 2.32 8.06
N GLN A 912 -15.74 1.35 8.56
CA GLN A 912 -15.42 0.79 9.87
C GLN A 912 -14.55 1.73 10.83
N ARG A 913 -13.22 1.97 10.65
CA ARG A 913 -12.30 2.68 11.61
C ARG A 913 -12.82 4.03 12.08
N ILE A 914 -13.69 4.66 11.33
CA ILE A 914 -13.64 6.09 11.15
C ILE A 914 -14.42 6.90 12.20
N LEU A 915 -14.73 6.23 13.28
CA LEU A 915 -16.03 6.38 13.89
C LEU A 915 -15.84 6.36 15.42
N THR A 916 -16.33 7.34 16.19
CA THR A 916 -15.92 7.47 17.61
C THR A 916 -16.92 7.92 18.68
N LEU A 917 -17.69 9.01 18.52
CA LEU A 917 -18.74 9.42 19.50
C LEU A 917 -20.13 9.55 18.84
N LYS A 918 -21.00 8.54 18.96
CA LYS A 918 -22.35 8.43 18.35
C LYS A 918 -22.48 8.54 16.80
N ASN A 919 -21.92 9.55 16.10
CA ASN A 919 -22.49 10.00 14.77
C ASN A 919 -21.54 10.40 13.61
N MET A 920 -22.05 10.42 12.39
CA MET A 920 -21.37 10.66 11.11
C MET A 920 -20.59 12.00 10.91
N GLN A 921 -20.43 12.86 11.92
CA GLN A 921 -20.15 14.31 11.73
C GLN A 921 -18.91 14.92 12.38
N ALA A 922 -18.61 14.63 13.66
CA ALA A 922 -17.22 14.83 14.01
C ALA A 922 -16.41 13.80 13.26
N ALA A 923 -17.00 12.70 12.73
CA ALA A 923 -16.51 12.01 11.55
C ALA A 923 -16.16 13.03 10.43
N GLN A 924 -17.08 13.86 9.93
CA GLN A 924 -16.70 14.90 8.95
C GLN A 924 -15.55 15.86 9.34
N ARG A 925 -15.35 16.24 10.60
CA ARG A 925 -14.17 17.04 11.06
C ARG A 925 -12.92 16.21 11.28
N ALA A 926 -13.21 14.99 11.63
CA ALA A 926 -12.29 13.93 11.69
C ALA A 926 -11.73 13.81 10.31
N VAL A 927 -12.54 13.99 9.27
CA VAL A 927 -12.01 14.37 8.00
C VAL A 927 -11.43 15.76 8.08
N TRP A 928 -12.02 16.93 8.30
CA TRP A 928 -11.21 18.19 8.33
C TRP A 928 -10.03 18.32 9.40
N LEU A 929 -8.92 17.54 9.29
CA LEU A 929 -7.62 17.58 10.01
C LEU A 929 -6.30 16.86 9.40
N CYS A 930 -6.27 16.07 8.28
CA CYS A 930 -5.21 15.94 7.22
C CYS A 930 -4.84 17.30 6.70
N CYS A 931 -5.54 17.78 5.65
CA CYS A 931 -5.16 18.80 4.65
C CYS A 931 -4.24 19.90 5.13
N PRO A 932 -4.41 20.43 6.35
CA PRO A 932 -3.38 21.27 6.94
C PRO A 932 -2.12 20.48 7.32
N ILE A 933 -2.16 19.87 8.50
CA ILE A 933 -0.99 19.35 9.19
C ILE A 933 -0.40 18.19 8.38
N ILE A 934 -1.06 17.65 7.35
CA ILE A 934 -0.51 16.78 6.29
C ILE A 934 0.64 17.36 5.48
N ASN A 935 0.31 18.31 4.62
CA ASN A 935 1.10 18.70 3.47
C ASN A 935 2.47 19.14 3.96
N LEU A 936 2.47 19.78 5.14
CA LEU A 936 3.54 19.84 6.12
C LEU A 936 4.62 18.78 5.98
N LEU A 937 4.39 17.53 6.36
CA LEU A 937 5.46 16.53 6.50
C LEU A 937 6.03 16.27 5.08
N LEU A 938 5.20 16.41 4.05
CA LEU A 938 5.62 16.32 2.65
C LEU A 938 6.39 17.49 2.09
N ILE A 939 6.55 18.52 2.90
CA ILE A 939 7.09 19.81 2.49
C ILE A 939 8.27 20.12 3.39
N ILE A 940 8.15 19.93 4.72
CA ILE A 940 9.24 19.69 5.69
C ILE A 940 10.28 18.84 5.02
N ILE A 941 9.81 17.89 4.23
CA ILE A 941 10.71 17.09 3.49
C ILE A 941 10.24 16.71 2.11
N CYS A 942 9.44 17.54 1.42
CA CYS A 942 9.54 17.65 -0.06
C CYS A 942 11.02 17.80 -0.36
N PHE A 943 11.54 18.79 0.39
CA PHE A 943 12.81 19.08 1.03
C PHE A 943 13.67 17.88 1.51
N SER A 944 13.42 16.69 0.99
CA SER A 944 14.26 15.50 1.20
C SER A 944 15.35 15.37 0.18
N GLY A 945 14.93 15.29 -1.07
CA GLY A 945 15.74 14.78 -2.14
C GLY A 945 16.90 15.71 -2.32
N LEU A 946 16.55 16.93 -2.71
CA LEU A 946 16.76 18.11 -1.90
C LEU A 946 17.91 18.03 -0.93
N ALA A 947 17.65 17.92 0.36
CA ALA A 947 18.65 17.94 1.39
C ALA A 947 19.70 16.81 1.28
N ILE A 948 19.49 15.65 0.63
CA ILE A 948 20.59 14.69 0.36
C ILE A 948 21.17 14.67 -1.05
N TYR A 949 20.65 15.45 -1.96
CA TYR A 949 21.54 16.37 -2.60
C TYR A 949 22.05 17.32 -1.48
N SER A 950 22.94 16.92 -0.53
CA SER A 950 24.05 17.81 -0.09
C SER A 950 25.17 17.46 0.93
N ARG A 951 25.45 16.23 1.42
CA ARG A 951 26.87 15.88 1.86
C ARG A 951 27.68 15.27 0.74
N TYR A 952 26.98 14.85 -0.28
CA TYR A 952 27.48 13.92 -1.24
C TYR A 952 28.21 14.75 -2.35
N TYR A 953 29.36 15.36 -2.01
CA TYR A 953 29.95 16.56 -2.67
C TYR A 953 30.48 16.49 -4.09
N ASN A 954 30.82 15.33 -4.62
CA ASN A 954 31.47 15.21 -5.94
C ASN A 954 31.58 13.72 -6.30
N CYS A 955 32.02 12.94 -5.31
CA CYS A 955 32.10 11.48 -5.25
C CYS A 955 30.80 10.71 -5.55
N ASP A 956 30.29 10.74 -6.78
CA ASP A 956 29.10 10.04 -7.33
C ASP A 956 29.19 8.57 -7.78
N PRO A 957 28.76 7.61 -6.94
CA PRO A 957 28.76 6.16 -7.09
C PRO A 957 27.74 5.50 -7.99
N PHE A 958 26.78 6.23 -8.59
CA PHE A 958 25.78 5.70 -9.60
C PHE A 958 26.80 4.70 -10.44
N LEU A 959 28.01 5.06 -10.99
CA LEU A 959 28.97 6.20 -10.91
C LEU A 959 30.33 5.45 -10.54
N GLU A 960 31.13 5.68 -9.46
CA GLU A 960 32.24 4.71 -9.02
C GLU A 960 31.80 3.38 -8.47
N LYS A 961 30.51 3.07 -8.60
CA LYS A 961 29.90 1.83 -8.17
C LYS A 961 30.65 1.19 -7.02
N ARG A 962 30.69 2.00 -5.93
CA ARG A 962 30.98 1.59 -4.51
C ARG A 962 29.70 0.54 -4.26
N ILE A 963 28.84 0.20 -5.27
CA ILE A 963 27.37 -0.01 -5.18
C ILE A 963 26.65 -0.50 -6.51
N THR A 964 25.40 -1.08 -6.56
CA THR A 964 24.49 -1.13 -7.79
C THR A 964 22.94 -0.89 -7.79
N SER A 965 22.05 -1.30 -6.84
CA SER A 965 20.62 -0.79 -6.78
C SER A 965 20.36 0.48 -5.96
N PRO A 966 19.86 1.55 -6.54
CA PRO A 966 19.95 2.79 -5.78
C PRO A 966 19.22 2.95 -4.45
N ASP A 967 17.95 2.62 -4.21
CA ASP A 967 17.44 2.38 -2.85
C ASP A 967 17.96 3.20 -1.68
N MET A 968 18.50 2.46 -0.74
CA MET A 968 19.87 2.50 -0.29
C MET A 968 20.47 3.85 0.10
N LEU A 969 20.49 4.88 -0.74
CA LEU A 969 21.44 5.99 -0.60
C LEU A 969 21.32 6.96 0.64
N MET A 970 20.53 6.71 1.68
CA MET A 970 20.47 7.49 2.97
C MET A 970 20.47 6.52 4.11
N PRO A 971 20.08 5.27 3.87
CA PRO A 971 20.79 4.22 4.53
C PRO A 971 22.24 4.06 4.07
N LEU A 972 22.95 5.20 3.99
CA LEU A 972 24.24 5.35 3.34
C LEU A 972 25.10 6.60 3.70
N TYR A 973 25.14 7.17 4.91
CA TYR A 973 26.00 8.35 5.23
C TYR A 973 26.82 8.26 6.56
N VAL A 974 27.09 9.33 7.34
CA VAL A 974 28.34 9.58 8.11
C VAL A 974 29.39 8.47 8.04
N MET A 975 30.20 8.52 6.98
CA MET A 975 31.50 7.86 7.01
C MET A 975 32.50 8.53 6.09
N ASP A 976 33.63 8.88 6.68
CA ASP A 976 34.97 8.89 6.07
C ASP A 976 36.01 8.72 7.18
N THR A 977 36.21 9.75 8.02
CA THR A 977 36.99 9.64 9.27
C THR A 977 36.13 9.41 10.53
N MET A 978 34.80 9.45 10.39
CA MET A 978 33.84 9.44 11.50
C MET A 978 32.51 8.74 11.14
N SER A 979 31.80 8.14 12.11
CA SER A 979 30.33 7.90 12.13
C SER A 979 29.69 8.37 13.46
N ASN A 980 30.13 7.80 14.59
CA ASN A 980 30.46 8.51 15.83
C ASN A 980 29.36 9.12 16.72
N ILE A 981 28.08 9.18 16.32
CA ILE A 981 27.00 9.53 17.25
C ILE A 981 26.08 8.33 17.51
N SER A 982 26.58 7.31 18.22
CA SER A 982 25.72 6.40 18.97
C SER A 982 24.71 7.22 19.79
N GLY A 983 23.44 6.82 19.86
CA GLY A 983 22.41 7.72 20.38
C GLY A 983 21.74 8.64 19.33
N LEU A 984 22.33 8.85 18.15
CA LEU A 984 21.65 9.29 16.90
C LEU A 984 21.72 8.25 15.77
N ALA A 985 22.70 7.34 15.91
CA ALA A 985 22.63 5.89 15.84
C ALA A 985 21.74 5.21 16.91
N GLY A 986 21.30 6.09 17.83
CA GLY A 986 20.09 6.20 18.65
C GLY A 986 19.00 7.26 18.21
N LEU A 987 18.90 7.76 16.95
CA LEU A 987 17.78 8.47 16.23
C LEU A 987 17.47 8.17 14.70
N PHE A 988 18.17 7.24 14.00
CA PHE A 988 18.06 6.45 12.70
C PHE A 988 17.82 4.74 12.40
N ILE A 989 18.28 3.56 12.95
CA ILE A 989 17.76 2.22 13.46
C ILE A 989 16.48 2.38 14.26
N ALA A 990 16.10 2.24 15.54
CA ALA A 990 15.00 3.08 16.16
C ALA A 990 13.72 3.66 15.34
N GLY A 991 13.22 4.91 15.39
CA GLY A 991 11.95 5.47 14.79
C GLY A 991 11.19 5.05 13.49
N ILE A 992 11.61 4.13 12.60
CA ILE A 992 10.81 3.44 11.57
C ILE A 992 10.54 1.92 11.87
N PHE A 993 10.98 1.34 13.02
CA PHE A 993 10.30 0.16 13.72
C PHE A 993 9.56 0.25 15.33
N SER A 994 8.43 0.89 16.05
CA SER A 994 7.41 2.17 16.26
C SER A 994 7.13 3.56 15.41
N ALA A 995 6.23 3.65 14.38
CA ALA A 995 6.11 4.39 13.06
C ALA A 995 5.98 3.67 11.64
N GLY A 996 6.89 2.84 11.13
CA GLY A 996 6.75 1.87 10.04
C GLY A 996 6.33 0.35 10.25
N LEU A 997 5.25 -0.02 10.95
CA LEU A 997 4.59 -1.35 10.94
C LEU A 997 3.07 -1.27 11.09
N SER A 998 2.49 -0.44 10.24
CA SER A 998 1.44 0.39 10.72
C SER A 998 0.23 0.47 9.76
N THR A 999 0.33 0.54 8.43
CA THR A 999 -0.70 -0.06 7.55
C THR A 999 -0.52 -1.55 7.69
N ILE A 1000 0.59 -2.05 8.23
CA ILE A 1000 0.71 -3.41 8.69
C ILE A 1000 -0.24 -3.53 9.84
N SER A 1001 -0.22 -2.67 10.85
CA SER A 1001 -1.29 -2.44 11.85
C SER A 1001 -2.61 -1.92 11.24
N ALA A 1002 -2.80 -2.19 9.95
CA ALA A 1002 -4.01 -1.97 9.20
C ALA A 1002 -4.31 -2.97 8.08
N VAL A 1003 -3.40 -3.91 7.82
CA VAL A 1003 -3.49 -4.95 6.81
C VAL A 1003 -3.71 -6.26 7.63
N LEU A 1004 -3.14 -7.47 7.49
CA LEU A 1004 -3.60 -8.73 8.16
C LEU A 1004 -5.00 -8.75 8.81
N ASN A 1005 -5.20 -8.29 10.04
CA ASN A 1005 -6.48 -8.16 10.74
C ASN A 1005 -7.53 -7.43 9.92
N SER A 1006 -7.16 -6.99 8.74
CA SER A 1006 -7.93 -6.34 7.73
C SER A 1006 -8.05 -7.18 6.44
N LEU A 1007 -7.23 -8.23 6.21
CA LEU A 1007 -7.28 -9.33 5.19
C LEU A 1007 -8.06 -10.54 5.71
N ALA A 1008 -8.24 -10.60 7.03
CA ALA A 1008 -8.98 -11.55 7.88
C ALA A 1008 -10.50 -11.58 7.73
N ALA A 1009 -11.22 -10.86 8.58
CA ALA A 1009 -12.63 -10.74 8.74
C ALA A 1009 -13.49 -10.32 7.56
N VAL A 1010 -13.03 -9.56 6.53
CA VAL A 1010 -13.28 -9.80 5.08
C VAL A 1010 -12.80 -11.17 4.72
N THR A 1011 -13.43 -12.09 5.42
CA THR A 1011 -13.83 -13.32 4.87
C THR A 1011 -15.03 -13.92 5.60
N LEU A 1012 -15.27 -13.65 6.90
CA LEU A 1012 -16.34 -14.31 7.69
C LEU A 1012 -17.77 -14.21 7.12
N GLU A 1013 -18.54 -13.12 7.25
CA GLU A 1013 -19.98 -13.10 6.82
C GLU A 1013 -20.22 -13.17 5.31
N ASP A 1014 -19.18 -13.19 4.49
CA ASP A 1014 -19.30 -12.91 3.04
C ASP A 1014 -19.36 -14.10 2.14
N TYR A 1015 -18.59 -15.00 2.62
CA TYR A 1015 -17.77 -15.89 1.91
C TYR A 1015 -17.84 -17.02 2.88
N LEU A 1016 -17.50 -16.83 4.17
CA LEU A 1016 -17.60 -17.95 5.07
C LEU A 1016 -19.01 -18.19 5.46
N LYS A 1017 -19.56 -17.47 6.41
CA LYS A 1017 -20.90 -17.70 6.91
C LYS A 1017 -21.89 -17.95 5.75
N PRO A 1018 -21.68 -17.44 4.52
CA PRO A 1018 -22.32 -17.86 3.26
C PRO A 1018 -21.97 -19.21 2.57
N LEU A 1019 -20.71 -19.68 2.38
CA LEU A 1019 -20.36 -21.06 1.78
C LEU A 1019 -20.82 -21.89 3.06
N TYR A 1020 -20.46 -21.49 4.28
CA TYR A 1020 -20.94 -22.08 5.53
C TYR A 1020 -22.49 -22.06 5.67
N ARG A 1021 -23.20 -21.26 4.86
CA ARG A 1021 -24.63 -21.37 4.54
C ARG A 1021 -24.93 -22.09 3.18
N LYS A 1022 -24.13 -23.09 2.69
CA LYS A 1022 -24.32 -23.93 1.44
C LYS A 1022 -23.96 -25.47 1.35
N CYS A 1023 -23.18 -26.15 2.24
CA CYS A 1023 -23.09 -27.66 2.53
C CYS A 1023 -22.92 -28.40 4.02
N ILE A 1024 -23.25 -27.91 5.26
CA ILE A 1024 -23.54 -28.43 6.67
C ILE A 1024 -24.44 -27.51 7.56
N GLY A 1025 -25.56 -27.93 8.17
CA GLY A 1025 -26.07 -27.35 9.45
C GLY A 1025 -26.61 -25.91 9.62
N ASP A 1026 -26.09 -25.15 10.59
CA ASP A 1026 -26.81 -24.28 11.55
C ASP A 1026 -26.62 -22.73 11.40
N GLU A 1027 -25.82 -22.05 12.24
CA GLU A 1027 -25.22 -20.71 12.00
C GLU A 1027 -23.86 -20.57 12.75
N LEU A 1028 -22.95 -19.70 12.31
CA LEU A 1028 -21.61 -19.52 12.89
C LEU A 1028 -21.63 -18.70 14.19
N SER A 1029 -22.32 -19.26 15.20
CA SER A 1029 -22.38 -18.89 16.62
C SER A 1029 -21.17 -18.11 17.12
N PRO A 1030 -21.26 -17.05 17.93
CA PRO A 1030 -20.17 -16.48 18.76
C PRO A 1030 -19.37 -17.53 19.54
N ALA A 1031 -19.97 -18.65 19.93
CA ALA A 1031 -19.20 -19.76 20.50
C ALA A 1031 -18.75 -20.78 19.46
N THR A 1032 -19.11 -20.71 18.18
CA THR A 1032 -18.19 -21.01 17.06
C THR A 1032 -17.46 -19.79 16.53
N SER A 1033 -17.57 -18.66 17.24
CA SER A 1033 -17.27 -17.28 16.84
C SER A 1033 -16.55 -16.40 17.92
N ILE A 1034 -15.44 -16.90 18.57
CA ILE A 1034 -14.28 -16.29 19.33
C ILE A 1034 -12.77 -16.80 18.93
N SER A 1035 -12.41 -17.53 17.82
CA SER A 1035 -11.19 -18.40 17.49
C SER A 1035 -10.85 -19.01 16.04
N ILE A 1036 -11.50 -18.75 14.89
CA ILE A 1036 -11.03 -18.83 13.47
C ILE A 1036 -9.85 -17.90 12.99
N ALA A 1037 -9.71 -16.55 13.13
CA ALA A 1037 -8.39 -15.80 13.03
C ALA A 1037 -7.47 -15.00 14.17
N LYS A 1038 -6.82 -15.19 15.42
CA LYS A 1038 -6.31 -16.18 16.57
C LYS A 1038 -5.73 -17.67 16.28
N VAL A 1039 -6.52 -19.47 15.03
CA VAL A 1039 -6.23 -20.54 14.00
C VAL A 1039 -5.65 -20.01 12.65
N LEU A 1040 -6.37 -19.12 11.93
CA LEU A 1040 -5.92 -18.39 10.73
C LEU A 1040 -4.71 -17.45 10.84
N VAL A 1041 -4.51 -16.42 11.70
CA VAL A 1041 -3.25 -15.57 11.74
C VAL A 1041 -1.95 -16.36 11.86
N PHE A 1042 -2.13 -17.64 12.06
CA PHE A 1042 -1.16 -18.65 11.94
C PHE A 1042 -0.80 -19.09 10.53
N THR A 1043 -1.41 -18.59 9.45
CA THR A 1043 -0.92 -18.65 8.07
C THR A 1043 -0.11 -17.42 7.77
N PHE A 1044 0.16 -16.62 8.80
CA PHE A 1044 -0.19 -15.25 8.63
C PHE A 1044 0.72 -14.25 9.34
N GLY A 1045 1.89 -14.70 9.69
CA GLY A 1045 3.09 -14.24 9.01
C GLY A 1045 3.54 -15.21 7.93
N ILE A 1046 2.78 -16.24 7.57
CA ILE A 1046 3.21 -17.34 6.72
C ILE A 1046 3.00 -17.28 5.17
N ILE A 1047 1.90 -16.92 4.49
CA ILE A 1047 1.79 -16.90 2.97
C ILE A 1047 2.66 -15.82 2.29
N SER A 1048 3.80 -15.52 2.88
CA SER A 1048 4.88 -14.75 2.29
C SER A 1048 6.19 -15.25 2.89
N ILE A 1049 6.24 -16.53 3.31
CA ILE A 1049 7.34 -17.32 3.86
C ILE A 1049 7.00 -18.80 3.81
N VAL A 1050 7.93 -19.74 3.64
CA VAL A 1050 9.11 -19.64 2.73
C VAL A 1050 8.80 -18.95 1.39
N LEU A 1051 7.52 -18.72 1.10
CA LEU A 1051 6.80 -18.31 -0.11
C LEU A 1051 7.31 -17.16 -0.92
N ALA A 1052 8.15 -16.31 -0.38
CA ALA A 1052 8.28 -14.96 -0.88
C ALA A 1052 9.59 -14.60 -1.56
N PHE A 1053 10.52 -15.48 -1.88
CA PHE A 1053 11.75 -15.04 -2.58
C PHE A 1053 11.61 -14.68 -4.09
N LEU A 1054 10.60 -13.90 -4.52
CA LEU A 1054 10.46 -13.35 -5.91
C LEU A 1054 10.75 -11.84 -6.27
N VAL A 1055 11.33 -10.95 -5.44
CA VAL A 1055 11.56 -9.50 -5.75
C VAL A 1055 12.92 -9.10 -6.26
N GLN A 1056 14.09 -9.56 -5.73
CA GLN A 1056 15.48 -9.14 -6.13
C GLN A 1056 15.84 -9.57 -7.57
N PHE A 1057 14.80 -9.58 -8.39
CA PHE A 1057 14.58 -9.92 -9.78
C PHE A 1057 13.38 -9.11 -10.35
N LEU A 1058 13.32 -7.78 -10.40
CA LEU A 1058 12.28 -7.02 -11.13
C LEU A 1058 12.77 -5.56 -11.47
N ASP A 1059 12.79 -4.87 -12.62
CA ASP A 1059 13.55 -3.56 -12.87
C ASP A 1059 13.51 -2.24 -11.91
N GLU A 1060 12.48 -1.34 -11.74
CA GLU A 1060 12.43 -0.14 -10.77
C GLU A 1060 11.15 0.03 -9.86
N LEU A 1061 11.14 0.59 -8.60
CA LEU A 1061 10.12 0.23 -7.54
C LEU A 1061 9.18 1.24 -6.84
N LEU A 1062 9.12 2.55 -7.08
CA LEU A 1062 7.88 3.29 -6.69
C LEU A 1062 6.96 3.25 -7.88
N GLN A 1063 7.60 3.34 -9.01
CA GLN A 1063 7.41 2.33 -10.01
C GLN A 1063 7.24 0.84 -9.60
N THR A 1064 7.03 0.38 -8.38
CA THR A 1064 6.56 -0.98 -7.90
C THR A 1064 5.70 -0.74 -6.66
N PHE A 1065 4.99 0.38 -6.74
CA PHE A 1065 3.84 0.67 -5.94
C PHE A 1065 2.80 1.31 -6.83
N TYR A 1066 3.13 2.42 -7.50
CA TYR A 1066 2.15 3.31 -8.12
C TYR A 1066 1.69 2.83 -9.50
N THR A 1067 1.46 1.55 -9.65
CA THR A 1067 0.59 0.85 -10.61
C THR A 1067 0.49 -0.61 -10.17
N ILE A 1068 1.18 -1.01 -9.09
CA ILE A 1068 0.85 -2.20 -8.37
C ILE A 1068 -0.38 -1.96 -7.55
N SER A 1069 -0.39 -0.92 -6.75
CA SER A 1069 -1.64 -0.33 -6.34
C SER A 1069 -2.41 0.34 -7.50
N GLY A 1070 -2.29 -0.13 -8.76
CA GLY A 1070 -3.07 0.32 -9.93
C GLY A 1070 -3.62 -0.72 -10.89
N ILE A 1071 -2.95 -1.83 -11.19
CA ILE A 1071 -3.54 -2.95 -11.93
C ILE A 1071 -3.99 -4.09 -11.02
N ILE A 1072 -4.16 -3.82 -9.73
CA ILE A 1072 -5.32 -4.33 -8.99
C ILE A 1072 -6.44 -3.25 -8.86
N GLY A 1073 -6.35 -2.11 -9.59
CA GLY A 1073 -6.60 -0.77 -9.03
C GLY A 1073 -7.13 0.31 -9.97
N GLY A 1074 -7.85 0.00 -11.05
CA GLY A 1074 -8.84 0.94 -11.60
C GLY A 1074 -10.34 0.81 -11.23
N PRO A 1075 -11.06 -0.14 -11.85
CA PRO A 1075 -12.50 -0.17 -11.85
C PRO A 1075 -13.25 -0.73 -10.62
N LEU A 1076 -12.79 -0.64 -9.35
CA LEU A 1076 -13.71 -0.61 -8.16
C LEU A 1076 -14.07 0.85 -7.89
N LEU A 1077 -13.67 1.71 -8.80
CA LEU A 1077 -14.48 2.80 -9.25
C LEU A 1077 -15.04 2.51 -10.68
N GLY A 1078 -15.34 1.22 -11.05
CA GLY A 1078 -15.97 0.59 -12.29
C GLY A 1078 -16.92 -0.76 -12.42
N ILE A 1079 -17.66 -1.51 -11.48
CA ILE A 1079 -19.13 -1.58 -10.88
C ILE A 1079 -20.11 -0.44 -10.31
N PHE A 1080 -20.31 0.26 -9.15
CA PHE A 1080 -21.06 1.60 -9.00
C PHE A 1080 -22.16 2.23 -9.95
N THR A 1081 -22.33 1.96 -11.25
CA THR A 1081 -23.38 2.24 -12.25
C THR A 1081 -24.04 0.95 -12.80
N LEU A 1082 -24.93 0.31 -12.01
CA LEU A 1082 -26.00 -0.68 -12.32
C LEU A 1082 -26.83 -1.02 -11.00
N GLY A 1083 -27.27 0.03 -10.27
CA GLY A 1083 -28.35 0.24 -9.24
C GLY A 1083 -29.05 1.67 -9.20
N MET A 1084 -28.92 2.49 -8.13
CA MET A 1084 -29.41 3.88 -7.84
C MET A 1084 -30.48 4.57 -8.73
N GLY A 1085 -30.02 5.35 -9.72
CA GLY A 1085 -30.19 6.81 -9.79
C GLY A 1085 -29.30 7.55 -10.83
N THR A 1086 -28.25 6.93 -11.40
CA THR A 1086 -28.36 6.59 -12.85
C THR A 1086 -29.06 5.22 -12.93
N GLU A 1087 -29.87 4.86 -13.93
CA GLU A 1087 -31.11 4.02 -13.71
C GLU A 1087 -31.53 2.94 -14.79
N SER A 1088 -30.64 2.00 -15.19
CA SER A 1088 -30.63 0.81 -16.13
C SER A 1088 -30.31 -0.76 -15.79
N ALA A 1089 -30.14 -1.41 -14.58
CA ALA A 1089 -29.74 -2.82 -14.15
C ALA A 1089 -30.67 -3.86 -13.35
N THR A 1090 -30.55 -5.19 -13.56
CA THR A 1090 -31.17 -6.37 -12.86
C THR A 1090 -30.39 -7.70 -13.15
N GLU A 1091 -30.97 -8.90 -13.46
CA GLU A 1091 -30.28 -10.24 -13.33
C GLU A 1091 -30.04 -11.25 -14.52
N GLY A 1092 -30.42 -11.08 -15.80
CA GLY A 1092 -29.91 -11.82 -17.03
C GLY A 1092 -29.43 -11.00 -18.29
N GLY A 1093 -28.16 -10.57 -18.40
CA GLY A 1093 -27.47 -9.80 -19.48
C GLY A 1093 -26.02 -9.20 -19.32
N ALA A 1094 -25.42 -8.90 -18.15
CA ALA A 1094 -24.22 -8.00 -17.99
C ALA A 1094 -22.90 -8.46 -17.25
N ILE A 1095 -22.79 -9.58 -16.49
CA ILE A 1095 -21.51 -10.15 -15.94
C ILE A 1095 -21.30 -11.66 -16.25
N THR A 1096 -20.12 -12.14 -16.69
CA THR A 1096 -19.77 -13.41 -17.46
C THR A 1096 -19.52 -13.37 -18.99
N GLY A 1097 -20.40 -13.96 -19.82
CA GLY A 1097 -20.12 -14.61 -21.12
C GLY A 1097 -19.65 -13.82 -22.36
N ALA A 1098 -19.05 -12.63 -22.20
CA ALA A 1098 -18.76 -11.64 -23.25
C ALA A 1098 -17.75 -11.98 -24.38
N LEU A 1099 -17.41 -10.93 -25.15
CA LEU A 1099 -16.21 -10.84 -26.01
C LEU A 1099 -15.14 -10.02 -25.25
N ILE A 1100 -15.52 -8.83 -24.78
CA ILE A 1100 -14.67 -7.96 -23.94
C ILE A 1100 -14.59 -8.53 -22.51
N THR A 1101 -13.81 -9.60 -22.39
CA THR A 1101 -13.67 -10.44 -21.20
C THR A 1101 -12.38 -11.26 -21.13
N PHE A 1102 -11.61 -11.46 -22.22
CA PHE A 1102 -10.43 -12.36 -22.20
C PHE A 1102 -9.03 -11.75 -22.43
N SER A 1103 -8.83 -10.59 -23.07
CA SER A 1103 -7.48 -9.98 -23.20
C SER A 1103 -7.45 -8.44 -23.45
N PHE A 1104 -7.16 -7.55 -22.47
CA PHE A 1104 -6.93 -6.11 -22.78
C PHE A 1104 -6.00 -5.31 -21.84
N LEU A 1105 -6.33 -5.11 -20.55
CA LEU A 1105 -5.23 -4.84 -19.61
C LEU A 1105 -4.34 -6.06 -19.47
N LEU A 1106 -4.96 -7.25 -19.60
CA LEU A 1106 -4.37 -8.56 -19.94
C LEU A 1106 -4.14 -8.70 -21.46
N TRP A 1107 -3.44 -7.73 -22.02
CA TRP A 1107 -2.81 -7.72 -23.35
C TRP A 1107 -1.55 -6.87 -23.28
N ILE A 1108 -1.73 -5.67 -22.77
CA ILE A 1108 -0.75 -4.62 -22.94
C ILE A 1108 0.47 -4.81 -22.01
N VAL A 1109 0.26 -5.45 -20.86
CA VAL A 1109 1.23 -5.60 -19.76
C VAL A 1109 2.36 -6.64 -20.02
N PHE A 1110 2.34 -7.41 -21.13
CA PHE A 1110 3.48 -8.24 -21.60
C PHE A 1110 4.76 -7.40 -21.56
N GLY A 1111 4.62 -6.18 -22.09
CA GLY A 1111 5.38 -5.03 -21.68
C GLY A 1111 6.78 -4.91 -22.24
N GLN A 1112 7.61 -5.94 -22.15
CA GLN A 1112 8.85 -5.85 -22.92
C GLN A 1112 8.45 -6.01 -24.40
N PRO A 1113 8.72 -4.99 -25.24
CA PRO A 1113 9.85 -4.06 -25.11
C PRO A 1113 9.56 -2.69 -24.49
N ARG A 1114 10.03 -2.38 -23.27
CA ARG A 1114 9.87 -1.06 -22.60
C ARG A 1114 11.06 -0.12 -22.84
N PRO A 1115 10.84 1.20 -23.06
CA PRO A 1115 11.91 2.19 -23.24
C PRO A 1115 12.55 2.56 -21.90
N ILE A 1116 13.49 3.50 -21.92
CA ILE A 1116 14.04 4.15 -20.72
C ILE A 1116 13.57 5.60 -20.61
N PRO A 1117 13.52 6.22 -19.41
CA PRO A 1117 13.67 7.68 -19.35
C PRO A 1117 14.98 8.22 -20.03
N PRO A 1118 14.94 9.15 -21.02
CA PRO A 1118 16.07 9.72 -21.80
C PRO A 1118 16.81 10.91 -21.13
N LYS A 1119 17.97 11.37 -21.65
CA LYS A 1119 19.23 11.41 -20.85
C LYS A 1119 20.19 12.61 -20.91
N LEU A 1120 20.71 13.03 -19.73
CA LEU A 1120 21.78 14.03 -19.48
C LEU A 1120 22.66 13.64 -18.21
N PRO A 1121 23.95 14.02 -18.05
CA PRO A 1121 24.99 13.25 -17.30
C PRO A 1121 25.34 13.57 -15.82
N THR A 1122 25.44 12.57 -14.89
CA THR A 1122 26.24 12.73 -13.62
C THR A 1122 27.76 12.59 -13.80
N THR A 1123 28.55 12.95 -12.77
CA THR A 1123 30.00 13.22 -12.91
C THR A 1123 30.95 12.30 -12.13
N ILE A 1124 32.12 12.01 -12.73
CA ILE A 1124 33.26 11.18 -12.23
C ILE A 1124 34.57 12.00 -12.04
N LYS A 1125 34.53 13.28 -11.68
CA LYS A 1125 35.69 14.21 -11.81
C LYS A 1125 36.95 14.00 -10.92
N GLY A 1126 36.99 13.10 -9.92
CA GLY A 1126 38.19 12.93 -9.05
C GLY A 1126 37.98 12.48 -7.57
N CYS A 1127 37.33 11.33 -7.32
CA CYS A 1127 37.26 10.68 -6.00
C CYS A 1127 38.58 10.00 -5.70
N ASN A 1128 38.65 9.38 -4.52
CA ASN A 1128 39.88 8.78 -4.05
C ASN A 1128 40.02 7.32 -4.53
N ASN A 1129 40.53 7.15 -5.76
CA ASN A 1129 41.86 6.57 -6.04
C ASN A 1129 42.16 6.51 -7.56
N VAL A 1130 42.79 7.56 -8.10
CA VAL A 1130 42.70 7.88 -9.55
C VAL A 1130 43.63 7.10 -10.51
N ASN A 1131 43.20 5.93 -10.99
CA ASN A 1131 43.87 5.19 -12.08
C ASN A 1131 43.00 4.97 -13.35
N MET A 1132 43.52 5.29 -14.55
CA MET A 1132 42.78 5.19 -15.82
C MET A 1132 43.47 4.33 -16.90
N THR A 1133 42.94 3.14 -17.16
CA THR A 1133 43.14 2.40 -18.43
C THR A 1133 42.11 2.85 -19.46
N MET A 1134 42.58 3.17 -20.67
CA MET A 1134 41.77 3.56 -21.84
C MET A 1134 41.25 2.33 -22.61
N SER A 1135 40.57 1.42 -21.91
CA SER A 1135 40.07 0.13 -22.44
C SER A 1135 38.54 0.03 -22.51
N ASP A 1136 37.81 0.65 -21.57
CA ASP A 1136 36.36 0.48 -21.43
C ASP A 1136 35.52 1.52 -22.20
N LEU A 1137 36.15 2.25 -23.11
CA LEU A 1137 35.53 3.24 -24.01
C LEU A 1137 34.55 2.62 -25.04
N GLN A 1138 34.13 1.37 -24.86
CA GLN A 1138 33.41 0.56 -25.86
C GLN A 1138 32.18 -0.21 -25.34
N LEU A 1139 31.58 0.17 -24.20
CA LEU A 1139 30.18 -0.19 -23.91
C LEU A 1139 29.17 0.98 -24.03
N SER A 1140 29.62 2.13 -24.53
CA SER A 1140 28.79 3.28 -24.92
C SER A 1140 28.01 3.09 -26.23
N PHE A 1141 27.81 1.83 -26.66
CA PHE A 1141 27.05 1.44 -27.86
C PHE A 1141 25.92 0.45 -27.57
N PHE A 1142 25.22 0.61 -26.44
CA PHE A 1142 23.78 0.34 -26.48
C PHE A 1142 23.13 1.36 -27.42
N LYS A 1143 23.04 0.93 -28.68
CA LYS A 1143 22.32 1.55 -29.79
C LYS A 1143 21.10 2.33 -29.29
N ARG A 1144 21.09 3.64 -29.53
CA ARG A 1144 19.87 4.46 -29.46
C ARG A 1144 18.91 3.86 -30.48
N ILE A 1145 18.01 3.01 -29.99
CA ILE A 1145 16.86 2.48 -30.72
C ILE A 1145 15.83 3.61 -30.70
N ASP A 1146 15.48 4.18 -31.86
CA ASP A 1146 14.55 5.29 -31.91
C ASP A 1146 13.22 4.95 -31.21
N ASP A 1147 12.67 5.93 -30.50
CA ASP A 1147 11.43 5.78 -29.74
C ASP A 1147 10.16 5.70 -30.64
N SER A 1148 10.31 5.71 -31.96
CA SER A 1148 9.30 5.21 -32.91
C SER A 1148 9.09 3.70 -32.79
N SER A 1149 10.16 2.97 -32.44
CA SER A 1149 10.27 1.54 -32.71
C SER A 1149 9.26 0.69 -31.99
N TYR A 1150 8.92 1.04 -30.75
CA TYR A 1150 8.29 0.13 -29.83
C TYR A 1150 6.75 0.35 -29.73
N PHE A 1151 6.02 -0.75 -29.93
CA PHE A 1151 4.76 -0.87 -30.69
C PHE A 1151 3.64 0.19 -30.31
N TYR A 1152 3.56 1.39 -30.91
CA TYR A 1152 2.44 2.48 -30.94
C TYR A 1152 1.83 2.59 -29.40
N LEU A 1153 0.74 1.93 -28.90
CA LEU A 1153 0.04 2.24 -27.59
C LEU A 1153 0.93 2.08 -26.36
N TYR A 1154 2.02 1.40 -26.64
CA TYR A 1154 3.20 1.15 -25.88
C TYR A 1154 4.02 2.44 -25.59
N ARG A 1155 4.10 3.43 -26.48
CA ARG A 1155 4.91 4.68 -26.41
C ARG A 1155 5.50 5.13 -25.04
N ILE A 1156 5.01 6.11 -24.29
CA ILE A 1156 3.84 6.13 -23.39
C ILE A 1156 4.17 5.68 -21.93
N SER A 1157 3.69 6.46 -20.94
CA SER A 1157 4.38 6.67 -19.66
C SER A 1157 3.50 6.82 -18.42
N TYR A 1158 3.83 6.12 -17.32
CA TYR A 1158 3.30 6.42 -15.97
C TYR A 1158 1.87 6.86 -16.02
N MET A 1159 1.49 7.72 -15.11
CA MET A 1159 0.19 7.61 -14.59
C MET A 1159 -0.67 8.63 -15.27
N TRP A 1160 -0.94 8.49 -16.56
CA TRP A 1160 -2.34 8.35 -16.87
C TRP A 1160 -2.43 6.89 -16.87
N TYR A 1161 -3.39 6.41 -16.16
CA TYR A 1161 -3.84 5.07 -16.19
C TYR A 1161 -5.18 5.17 -15.45
N SER A 1162 -5.95 6.29 -15.52
CA SER A 1162 -7.43 6.27 -15.49
C SER A 1162 -8.35 7.50 -15.82
N PRO A 1163 -8.01 8.68 -16.40
CA PRO A 1163 -9.09 9.56 -16.88
C PRO A 1163 -9.80 8.85 -18.02
N ILE A 1164 -9.04 8.40 -19.01
CA ILE A 1164 -9.35 7.29 -19.89
C ILE A 1164 -9.25 5.99 -19.01
N GLY A 1165 -10.04 5.88 -17.92
CA GLY A 1165 -10.10 4.74 -16.98
C GLY A 1165 -11.32 4.70 -16.06
N LEU A 1166 -11.40 5.56 -15.04
CA LEU A 1166 -12.67 5.97 -14.43
C LEU A 1166 -13.68 6.26 -15.52
N LEU A 1167 -13.32 7.09 -16.49
CA LEU A 1167 -14.31 7.63 -17.41
C LEU A 1167 -14.79 6.58 -18.41
N MET A 1168 -14.01 6.15 -19.39
CA MET A 1168 -14.61 5.31 -20.42
C MET A 1168 -15.04 3.90 -19.93
N THR A 1169 -14.68 3.49 -18.70
CA THR A 1169 -15.39 2.40 -17.99
C THR A 1169 -16.80 2.87 -17.69
N PHE A 1170 -16.95 3.94 -16.89
CA PHE A 1170 -18.21 4.64 -16.63
C PHE A 1170 -19.05 4.87 -17.90
N ILE A 1171 -18.42 4.94 -19.08
CA ILE A 1171 -19.07 5.13 -20.39
C ILE A 1171 -19.66 3.86 -20.99
N LEU A 1172 -19.11 3.23 -22.03
CA LEU A 1172 -19.96 2.78 -23.16
C LEU A 1172 -21.05 1.72 -22.83
N GLY A 1173 -20.94 0.99 -21.73
CA GLY A 1173 -22.06 0.23 -21.14
C GLY A 1173 -23.30 1.07 -20.74
N LEU A 1174 -23.23 2.40 -20.68
CA LEU A 1174 -24.31 3.33 -20.34
C LEU A 1174 -25.42 3.43 -21.39
N LEU A 1175 -25.22 2.89 -22.59
CA LEU A 1175 -26.28 2.73 -23.59
C LEU A 1175 -27.32 1.67 -23.15
N VAL A 1176 -26.96 0.81 -22.19
CA VAL A 1176 -27.83 -0.24 -21.67
C VAL A 1176 -29.10 0.36 -21.08
N SER A 1177 -30.27 -0.14 -21.50
CA SER A 1177 -31.59 0.23 -20.97
C SER A 1177 -31.88 1.74 -20.97
N ASN A 1178 -31.14 2.49 -21.77
CA ASN A 1178 -31.29 3.92 -22.04
C ASN A 1178 -31.50 4.09 -23.54
N LEU A 1179 -30.67 3.41 -24.35
CA LEU A 1179 -30.99 3.03 -25.73
C LEU A 1179 -31.72 1.68 -25.73
N SER A 1180 -31.13 0.61 -25.17
CA SER A 1180 -31.65 -0.75 -25.30
C SER A 1180 -32.89 -1.10 -24.46
N ARG A 1181 -33.64 -0.11 -23.93
CA ARG A 1181 -34.72 -0.35 -22.93
C ARG A 1181 -35.93 -1.11 -23.48
N LEU A 1182 -36.17 -1.07 -24.79
CA LEU A 1182 -37.33 -1.69 -25.44
C LEU A 1182 -37.27 -3.22 -25.52
N PHE A 1183 -36.05 -3.79 -25.53
CA PHE A 1183 -35.83 -5.15 -26.05
C PHE A 1183 -35.93 -6.23 -24.97
N ILE A 1184 -35.23 -6.08 -23.82
CA ILE A 1184 -35.71 -6.70 -22.57
C ILE A 1184 -36.92 -5.92 -22.09
N LYS A 1185 -37.85 -6.67 -21.51
CA LYS A 1185 -38.96 -6.18 -20.72
C LYS A 1185 -38.98 -6.94 -19.40
N ASN A 1186 -39.82 -6.48 -18.48
CA ASN A 1186 -40.03 -7.02 -17.15
C ASN A 1186 -38.91 -6.78 -16.13
N GLN A 1187 -39.41 -6.58 -14.91
CA GLN A 1187 -38.74 -6.49 -13.63
C GLN A 1187 -37.94 -5.20 -13.35
N ASN A 1188 -38.57 -4.41 -12.49
CA ASN A 1188 -38.10 -3.20 -11.83
C ASN A 1188 -38.74 -3.14 -10.44
N ASP A 1189 -38.21 -3.92 -9.49
CA ASP A 1189 -38.47 -3.78 -8.05
C ASP A 1189 -38.04 -2.40 -7.52
N GLU A 1190 -38.39 -2.08 -6.27
CA GLU A 1190 -38.05 -0.79 -5.66
C GLU A 1190 -36.61 -0.76 -5.12
N LEU A 1191 -35.83 0.19 -5.61
CA LEU A 1191 -34.68 0.68 -4.89
C LEU A 1191 -35.16 1.43 -3.64
N ASP A 1192 -34.53 1.17 -2.51
CA ASP A 1192 -34.79 1.88 -1.27
C ASP A 1192 -33.87 3.13 -1.16
N THR A 1193 -34.16 3.95 -0.14
CA THR A 1193 -33.95 5.41 0.00
C THR A 1193 -32.65 5.98 0.58
N ASN A 1194 -32.06 5.49 1.67
CA ASN A 1194 -30.71 5.89 2.08
C ASN A 1194 -29.65 5.42 1.06
N LEU A 1195 -30.03 4.56 0.13
CA LEU A 1195 -29.38 4.35 -1.15
C LEU A 1195 -29.45 5.63 -2.03
N PHE A 1196 -30.03 6.75 -1.53
CA PHE A 1196 -29.99 8.09 -2.10
C PHE A 1196 -29.21 9.13 -1.25
N PHE A 1197 -28.46 10.13 -1.76
CA PHE A 1197 -28.32 10.78 -3.10
C PHE A 1197 -29.11 12.10 -3.13
N PRO A 1198 -28.52 13.30 -2.78
CA PRO A 1198 -29.30 14.45 -2.27
C PRO A 1198 -29.49 15.70 -3.18
N MET A 1199 -28.66 15.99 -4.20
CA MET A 1199 -28.63 17.31 -4.87
C MET A 1199 -29.28 17.48 -6.27
N ILE A 1200 -29.75 16.43 -6.98
CA ILE A 1200 -30.22 16.52 -8.39
C ILE A 1200 -31.53 15.72 -8.80
N ALA A 1201 -32.43 15.26 -7.89
CA ALA A 1201 -33.85 14.78 -8.13
C ALA A 1201 -35.05 15.76 -7.75
N ARG A 1202 -35.99 16.13 -8.66
CA ARG A 1202 -37.35 16.73 -8.53
C ARG A 1202 -38.32 16.62 -9.77
N ARG A 1203 -37.90 16.58 -11.05
CA ARG A 1203 -38.75 16.32 -12.28
C ARG A 1203 -38.86 14.92 -12.99
N ILE A 1204 -37.87 13.98 -13.03
CA ILE A 1204 -37.92 12.67 -13.77
C ILE A 1204 -37.38 11.32 -13.06
N ARG A 1205 -37.80 10.92 -11.83
CA ARG A 1205 -37.58 9.65 -11.03
C ARG A 1205 -38.78 9.26 -10.07
N HIS A 1206 -39.32 8.00 -10.07
CA HIS A 1206 -40.64 7.43 -9.58
C HIS A 1206 -40.86 6.90 -8.13
N ARG A 1207 -40.70 5.59 -7.88
CA ARG A 1207 -41.11 4.72 -6.72
C ARG A 1207 -40.07 4.55 -5.54
N ARG A 1208 -40.36 4.77 -4.24
CA ARG A 1208 -39.32 4.80 -3.14
C ARG A 1208 -38.50 6.10 -2.83
N HIS A 1209 -39.03 7.19 -2.24
CA HIS A 1209 -38.41 8.40 -1.59
C HIS A 1209 -39.39 9.61 -1.37
N ASN A 1210 -39.53 10.62 -2.27
CA ASN A 1210 -40.71 11.55 -2.29
C ASN A 1210 -41.07 12.20 -3.67
N ASN A 1211 -42.24 11.93 -4.27
CA ASN A 1211 -42.86 12.70 -5.38
C ASN A 1211 -44.33 12.32 -5.67
N LYS A 1212 -44.67 11.02 -5.71
CA LYS A 1212 -45.97 10.32 -5.59
C LYS A 1212 -47.28 10.93 -6.26
N LYS A 1213 -47.62 12.24 -6.22
CA LYS A 1213 -49.00 12.83 -6.43
C LYS A 1213 -49.63 12.66 -7.79
N ASN A 1214 -48.86 12.42 -8.85
CA ASN A 1214 -49.45 12.34 -10.18
C ASN A 1214 -50.49 11.19 -10.30
N LYS A 1215 -50.58 10.29 -9.31
CA LYS A 1215 -51.66 9.30 -9.11
C LYS A 1215 -52.78 9.69 -8.13
N GLU A 1216 -52.61 10.70 -7.28
CA GLU A 1216 -53.60 11.11 -6.25
C GLU A 1216 -54.01 12.60 -6.37
N ASN A 1217 -53.83 13.18 -7.55
CA ASN A 1217 -54.49 14.40 -7.96
C ASN A 1217 -55.70 13.99 -8.83
N PRO A 1218 -56.95 14.02 -8.33
CA PRO A 1218 -58.11 13.51 -9.07
C PRO A 1218 -58.35 14.22 -10.42
N LEU A 1219 -57.84 15.43 -10.56
CA LEU A 1219 -58.01 16.30 -11.73
C LEU A 1219 -57.27 15.83 -13.00
N LEU A 1220 -56.27 14.94 -12.92
CA LEU A 1220 -55.59 14.40 -14.11
C LEU A 1220 -56.25 13.14 -14.68
N ASN A 1221 -56.71 12.20 -13.84
CA ASN A 1221 -57.27 10.92 -14.30
C ASN A 1221 -58.52 11.09 -15.18
N ARG A 1222 -59.26 12.19 -15.01
CA ARG A 1222 -60.49 12.48 -15.76
C ARG A 1222 -60.29 12.86 -17.24
N ARG A 1223 -59.04 12.90 -17.74
CA ARG A 1223 -58.71 13.18 -19.16
C ARG A 1223 -58.27 11.96 -19.99
N TYR A 1224 -57.97 10.82 -19.37
CA TYR A 1224 -57.48 9.63 -20.07
C TYR A 1224 -58.53 8.51 -20.21
N SER A 1225 -59.65 8.58 -19.48
CA SER A 1225 -60.70 7.56 -19.50
C SER A 1225 -61.73 7.73 -20.64
N HIS A 1226 -61.35 8.32 -21.77
CA HIS A 1226 -62.31 8.74 -22.82
C HIS A 1226 -61.81 8.52 -24.27
N SER A 1227 -60.75 7.72 -24.47
CA SER A 1227 -60.15 7.47 -25.79
C SER A 1227 -60.09 5.99 -26.23
N ASP A 1228 -60.31 5.05 -25.32
CA ASP A 1228 -60.08 3.61 -25.56
C ASP A 1228 -61.38 2.85 -25.81
N GLU A 1229 -62.21 3.36 -26.74
CA GLU A 1229 -63.47 2.73 -27.16
C GLU A 1229 -63.57 2.66 -28.69
N LYS A 1230 -62.60 1.95 -29.31
CA LYS A 1230 -62.64 1.46 -30.70
C LYS A 1230 -61.53 0.44 -30.98
N ASP A 1231 -61.90 -0.54 -31.82
CA ASP A 1231 -61.10 -1.56 -32.51
C ASP A 1231 -61.13 -2.99 -31.93
N ASP A 1232 -62.35 -3.54 -31.85
CA ASP A 1232 -62.61 -4.98 -31.71
C ASP A 1232 -63.12 -5.55 -33.06
N THR A 1233 -62.27 -5.52 -34.10
CA THR A 1233 -62.53 -6.09 -35.43
C THR A 1233 -61.24 -6.39 -36.20
N ASP A 1234 -60.73 -7.64 -36.11
CA ASP A 1234 -60.01 -8.33 -37.21
C ASP A 1234 -59.55 -9.76 -36.78
N LYS A 1235 -60.52 -10.69 -36.66
CA LYS A 1235 -60.28 -12.14 -36.52
C LYS A 1235 -61.26 -13.00 -37.32
N ILE A 1236 -61.61 -12.53 -38.52
CA ILE A 1236 -62.28 -13.32 -39.56
C ILE A 1236 -61.38 -13.25 -40.80
N TYR A 1237 -61.27 -14.38 -41.52
CA TYR A 1237 -60.18 -14.74 -42.43
C TYR A 1237 -58.87 -15.07 -41.66
N THR A 1238 -58.21 -16.21 -41.86
CA THR A 1238 -58.30 -17.16 -42.98
C THR A 1238 -58.52 -18.60 -42.50
N LYS A 1239 -59.32 -19.37 -43.24
CA LYS A 1239 -59.38 -20.84 -43.16
C LYS A 1239 -58.89 -21.43 -44.48
N LEU A 1240 -57.56 -21.47 -44.63
CA LEU A 1240 -56.74 -22.10 -45.67
C LEU A 1240 -55.37 -22.41 -45.06
#